data_AF-A0A7Y9I9S1-F1
#
_entry.id   AF-A0A7Y9I9S1-F1
#
_cell.length_a   1.000
_cell.length_b   1.000
_cell.length_c   1.000
_cell.angle_alpha   90.00
_cell.angle_beta   90.00
_cell.angle_gamma   90.00
#
_symmetry.space_group_name_H-M   'P 1'
#
loop_
_entity.id
_entity.type
_entity.pdbx_description
1 polymer ?
#
loop_
_entity_poly.entity_id
_entity_poly.type
_entity_poly.pdbx_seq_one_letter_code
_entity_poly.pdbx_strand_id
1 'polypeptide(L)'
;MTDQDHDQATAPAELAPVVEGAPAVKQTERPHPLTPFIRGWLVLVAIIVAGGRELIPDSSNGRGGFVLPELRWLLLGIAVIVILAAAVGFVSWYFTRFVIDDEELRVETGAIFKSSKKVPFERLQSVDIIQPFAARIFGLVELRLEVGAGDNTIKLRYLQRDRAARLRDYLLVRAHGEQSSLHGAEHGEKTSAFTDLRQSDRPLVVINPAMLVGSFLLSSEFLITAFLTVGALVVTGVLGVIIYALPGLVPAVIGLVSLVGRRLIAMFNFTLAESSRGLRITRGLTALTSQSVPLDRIQGLSVSQPMLWRRLGWWRVDVDILGYGTSEGENNDNNATSVLLPVANKDQLQVTLDRVLPGVDLSAIELHPSPRRARWPAWYNFWTLKYGYDDRVLITEHGWLTHRRDIVPHAKSQSVRIEQGPWQRGLRLADVHVDTPKGPVNAVARQLDETAARELALTQLDRARTARAADRQRRLSAGRPGATDRDELAVLDRFRIGPEALLGGGSESQVFALDDDRVLRLQAPGARPEVAAQRRALADLWAAVDLGYAVPRVLDAGEFAGRRYTVEHRIEGEELRDHLAATPDEGLRRLSLERYLTAAMDLQRLPVPVAGFAQLIGPDAPRRFDTLADLLAAQLHRTVGSVRPRLEADLPDLTERWQQLFDALARRQTWPALVHGDYFPGNVLVRREPDGSACVTGVVDFSPHTLAADPMMDVAGAIAFLGLESRTAHPGDEEWLTDLAVARLGDEARFWIEVYRRFYAFYFAEDPAIYDWSVEQLRRDLRGTETRR
;
A
#
# COMPACT_ATOMS: atom_id res chain seq x y z
N MET A 1 23.56 66.67 31.64
CA MET A 1 24.44 66.11 30.60
C MET A 1 24.13 64.63 30.51
N THR A 2 22.95 64.30 29.98
CA THR A 2 22.75 63.82 28.59
C THR A 2 23.37 62.45 28.37
N ASP A 3 22.55 61.41 28.51
CA ASP A 3 22.38 60.50 27.38
C ASP A 3 20.91 60.08 27.26
N GLN A 4 20.38 60.23 26.05
CA GLN A 4 18.99 60.05 25.63
C GLN A 4 18.87 58.71 24.89
N ASP A 5 17.70 58.08 25.05
CA ASP A 5 16.94 57.38 24.01
C ASP A 5 17.66 56.45 23.00
N HIS A 6 17.36 55.14 23.05
CA HIS A 6 16.38 54.57 22.13
C HIS A 6 16.08 53.09 22.43
N ASP A 7 14.85 52.88 22.88
CA ASP A 7 14.10 51.64 22.85
C ASP A 7 13.62 51.43 21.40
N GLN A 8 14.21 50.49 20.65
CA GLN A 8 13.70 50.07 19.35
C GLN A 8 13.02 48.71 19.48
N ALA A 9 11.69 48.78 19.56
CA ALA A 9 10.80 47.68 19.31
C ALA A 9 11.06 47.08 17.91
N THR A 10 11.44 45.80 17.88
CA THR A 10 11.49 45.01 16.65
C THR A 10 10.06 44.84 16.13
N ALA A 11 9.71 45.58 15.08
CA ALA A 11 8.47 45.40 14.35
C ALA A 11 8.35 43.95 13.84
N PRO A 12 7.17 43.31 13.92
CA PRO A 12 6.95 42.04 13.24
C PRO A 12 7.14 42.25 11.74
N ALA A 13 8.02 41.45 11.14
CA ALA A 13 8.23 41.45 9.69
C ALA A 13 6.88 41.22 9.00
N GLU A 14 6.38 42.28 8.37
CA GLU A 14 5.18 42.28 7.56
C GLU A 14 5.39 41.26 6.43
N LEU A 15 4.70 40.12 6.52
CA LEU A 15 4.67 39.10 5.47
C LEU A 15 4.13 39.76 4.20
N ALA A 16 5.02 40.06 3.26
CA ALA A 16 4.64 40.56 1.96
C ALA A 16 3.61 39.61 1.32
N PRO A 17 2.55 40.14 0.68
CA PRO A 17 1.54 39.31 0.05
C PRO A 17 2.20 38.44 -1.04
N VAL A 18 1.95 37.13 -0.97
CA VAL A 18 2.36 36.17 -2.00
C VAL A 18 1.67 36.57 -3.30
N VAL A 19 2.43 37.13 -4.23
CA VAL A 19 1.96 37.38 -5.60
C VAL A 19 1.96 36.03 -6.31
N GLU A 20 0.77 35.45 -6.52
CA GLU A 20 0.60 34.32 -7.44
C GLU A 20 1.06 34.73 -8.85
N GLY A 21 2.11 34.08 -9.37
CA GLY A 21 2.58 34.27 -10.75
C GLY A 21 3.99 34.85 -10.95
N ALA A 22 4.82 35.00 -9.90
CA ALA A 22 6.23 35.33 -10.09
C ALA A 22 6.96 34.20 -10.87
N PRO A 23 7.78 34.51 -11.89
CA PRO A 23 8.49 33.48 -12.65
C PRO A 23 9.44 32.72 -11.72
N ALA A 24 9.21 31.41 -11.61
CA ALA A 24 9.97 30.49 -10.78
C ALA A 24 11.49 30.62 -11.01
N VAL A 25 12.26 30.60 -9.93
CA VAL A 25 13.71 30.85 -9.98
C VAL A 25 14.42 29.64 -10.60
N LYS A 26 14.54 29.64 -11.93
CA LYS A 26 15.22 28.58 -12.68
C LYS A 26 16.72 28.56 -12.42
N GLN A 27 17.18 27.66 -11.55
CA GLN A 27 18.61 27.43 -11.35
C GLN A 27 19.12 26.42 -12.36
N THR A 28 19.99 26.86 -13.27
CA THR A 28 20.67 25.99 -14.25
C THR A 28 22.10 25.72 -13.80
N GLU A 29 22.42 24.46 -13.51
CA GLU A 29 23.73 24.00 -13.09
C GLU A 29 24.32 22.97 -14.07
N ARG A 30 25.65 22.79 -13.99
CA ARG A 30 26.37 21.77 -14.77
C ARG A 30 27.01 20.72 -13.84
N PRO A 31 27.21 19.49 -14.30
CA PRO A 31 28.06 18.51 -13.63
C PRO A 31 29.45 19.04 -13.30
N HIS A 32 30.09 18.46 -12.28
CA HIS A 32 31.49 18.76 -11.96
C HIS A 32 32.41 18.51 -13.18
N PRO A 33 33.40 19.39 -13.46
CA PRO A 33 34.30 19.28 -14.63
C PRO A 33 35.10 17.98 -14.71
N LEU A 34 35.28 17.26 -13.59
CA LEU A 34 35.95 15.95 -13.56
C LEU A 34 35.07 14.78 -14.05
N THR A 35 33.81 15.02 -14.42
CA THR A 35 32.88 13.98 -14.89
C THR A 35 33.42 13.15 -16.07
N PRO A 36 34.06 13.74 -17.12
CA PRO A 36 34.64 12.97 -18.22
C PRO A 36 35.71 11.97 -17.77
N PHE A 37 36.60 12.39 -16.86
CA PHE A 37 37.68 11.54 -16.33
C PHE A 37 37.12 10.37 -15.52
N ILE A 38 36.10 10.61 -14.70
CA ILE A 38 35.44 9.58 -13.88
C ILE A 38 34.67 8.58 -14.75
N ARG A 39 34.20 8.96 -15.95
CA ARG A 39 33.57 8.01 -16.88
C ARG A 39 34.60 7.24 -17.73
N GLY A 40 35.69 7.89 -18.10
CA GLY A 40 36.70 7.35 -19.01
C GLY A 40 37.78 6.47 -18.37
N TRP A 41 37.84 6.37 -17.04
CA TRP A 41 38.93 5.65 -16.35
C TRP A 41 39.07 4.17 -16.74
N LEU A 42 37.96 3.48 -17.05
CA LEU A 42 38.02 2.08 -17.52
C LEU A 42 38.73 1.95 -18.87
N VAL A 43 38.60 2.95 -19.74
CA VAL A 43 39.33 2.99 -21.02
C VAL A 43 40.83 3.13 -20.75
N LEU A 44 41.23 3.95 -19.77
CA LEU A 44 42.63 4.05 -19.34
C LEU A 44 43.16 2.72 -18.81
N VAL A 45 42.38 2.02 -17.99
CA VAL A 45 42.76 0.69 -17.48
C VAL A 45 42.88 -0.33 -18.63
N ALA A 46 41.91 -0.37 -19.54
CA ALA A 46 41.93 -1.28 -20.70
C ALA A 46 43.16 -1.03 -21.58
N ILE A 47 43.51 0.23 -21.79
CA ILE A 47 44.72 0.65 -22.50
C ILE A 47 45.99 0.19 -21.79
N ILE A 48 46.07 0.38 -20.46
CA ILE A 48 47.22 -0.05 -19.66
C ILE A 48 47.37 -1.58 -19.70
N VAL A 49 46.26 -2.33 -19.61
CA VAL A 49 46.25 -3.79 -19.69
C VAL A 49 46.62 -4.28 -21.09
N ALA A 50 46.10 -3.66 -22.15
CA ALA A 50 46.44 -3.99 -23.52
C ALA A 50 47.91 -3.72 -23.83
N GLY A 51 48.42 -2.54 -23.45
CA GLY A 51 49.84 -2.20 -23.58
C GLY A 51 50.74 -3.06 -22.69
N GLY A 52 50.28 -3.44 -21.49
CA GLY A 52 50.99 -4.29 -20.56
C GLY A 52 51.09 -5.75 -21.00
N ARG A 53 50.04 -6.29 -21.63
CA ARG A 53 50.05 -7.65 -22.21
C ARG A 53 51.09 -7.76 -23.31
N GLU A 54 51.23 -6.72 -24.12
CA GLU A 54 52.24 -6.64 -25.17
C GLU A 54 53.66 -6.54 -24.62
N LEU A 55 53.85 -6.15 -23.35
CA LEU A 55 55.17 -6.05 -22.69
C LEU A 55 55.64 -7.36 -22.04
N ILE A 56 54.77 -8.38 -21.94
CA ILE A 56 55.12 -9.69 -21.40
C ILE A 56 55.64 -10.56 -22.57
N PRO A 57 56.93 -10.92 -22.61
CA PRO A 57 57.46 -11.71 -23.70
C PRO A 57 56.84 -13.12 -23.68
N ASP A 58 56.18 -13.50 -24.77
CA ASP A 58 55.68 -14.86 -24.99
C ASP A 58 56.88 -15.82 -25.06
N SER A 59 57.08 -16.62 -24.02
CA SER A 59 58.18 -17.58 -23.92
C SER A 59 58.07 -18.78 -24.88
N SER A 60 57.02 -18.84 -25.70
CA SER A 60 56.78 -19.90 -26.70
C SER A 60 57.40 -19.61 -28.06
N ASN A 61 57.70 -18.34 -28.37
CA ASN A 61 58.34 -17.94 -29.63
C ASN A 61 59.73 -17.40 -29.32
N GLY A 62 60.77 -18.19 -29.62
CA GLY A 62 62.18 -17.86 -29.46
C GLY A 62 62.71 -16.72 -30.35
N ARG A 63 61.98 -15.60 -30.44
CA ARG A 63 62.42 -14.33 -31.01
C ARG A 63 62.44 -13.27 -29.92
N GLY A 64 63.54 -13.23 -29.18
CA GLY A 64 63.84 -12.15 -28.25
C GLY A 64 64.27 -10.90 -29.02
N GLY A 65 63.56 -9.79 -28.79
CA GLY A 65 63.98 -8.43 -29.18
C GLY A 65 62.82 -7.54 -29.60
N PHE A 66 62.19 -6.84 -28.65
CA PHE A 66 61.27 -5.73 -28.94
C PHE A 66 62.03 -4.61 -29.68
N VAL A 67 61.63 -4.31 -30.91
CA VAL A 67 62.21 -3.19 -31.66
C VAL A 67 61.49 -1.91 -31.24
N LEU A 68 62.23 -0.88 -30.80
CA LEU A 68 61.73 0.46 -30.41
C LEU A 68 60.66 1.10 -31.35
N PRO A 69 60.60 0.85 -32.68
CA PRO A 69 59.56 1.38 -33.56
C PRO A 69 58.14 0.85 -33.30
N GLU A 70 57.98 -0.42 -32.89
CA GLU A 70 56.65 -1.01 -32.67
C GLU A 70 55.97 -0.45 -31.43
N LEU A 71 56.76 -0.19 -30.37
CA LEU A 71 56.30 0.49 -29.16
C LEU A 71 55.82 1.93 -29.46
N ARG A 72 56.46 2.64 -30.41
CA ARG A 72 56.07 4.01 -30.80
C ARG A 72 54.69 4.04 -31.47
N TRP A 73 54.40 3.10 -32.36
CA TRP A 73 53.09 3.01 -33.03
C TRP A 73 51.98 2.57 -32.08
N LEU A 74 52.28 1.64 -31.17
CA LEU A 74 51.36 1.25 -30.09
C LEU A 74 51.03 2.45 -29.18
N LEU A 75 52.06 3.17 -28.70
CA LEU A 75 51.89 4.36 -27.87
C LEU A 75 51.14 5.48 -28.61
N LEU A 76 51.38 5.66 -29.92
CA LEU A 76 50.65 6.62 -30.75
C LEU A 76 49.18 6.23 -30.89
N GLY A 77 48.89 4.95 -31.18
CA GLY A 77 47.52 4.44 -31.27
C GLY A 77 46.76 4.61 -29.95
N ILE A 78 47.41 4.28 -28.83
CA ILE A 78 46.90 4.53 -27.48
C ILE A 78 46.62 6.02 -27.26
N ALA A 79 47.57 6.90 -27.59
CA ALA A 79 47.41 8.35 -27.41
C ALA A 79 46.22 8.89 -28.22
N VAL A 80 46.03 8.43 -29.46
CA VAL A 80 44.88 8.80 -30.30
C VAL A 80 43.58 8.34 -29.66
N ILE A 81 43.50 7.11 -29.16
CA ILE A 81 42.30 6.59 -28.48
C ILE A 81 41.99 7.42 -27.22
N VAL A 82 43.01 7.77 -26.42
CA VAL A 82 42.83 8.61 -25.22
C VAL A 82 42.31 9.99 -25.58
N ILE A 83 42.88 10.63 -26.60
CA ILE A 83 42.44 11.97 -27.06
C ILE A 83 41.00 11.91 -27.57
N LEU A 84 40.66 10.91 -28.37
CA LEU A 84 39.29 10.75 -28.89
C LEU A 84 38.29 10.50 -27.75
N ALA A 85 38.63 9.64 -26.79
CA ALA A 85 37.81 9.39 -25.61
C ALA A 85 37.64 10.65 -24.74
N ALA A 86 38.71 11.44 -24.57
CA ALA A 86 38.66 12.71 -23.84
C ALA A 86 37.77 13.75 -24.56
N ALA A 87 37.88 13.85 -25.89
CA ALA A 87 37.05 14.73 -26.70
C ALA A 87 35.56 14.36 -26.60
N VAL A 88 35.23 13.08 -26.76
CA VAL A 88 33.86 12.56 -26.60
C VAL A 88 33.35 12.82 -25.18
N GLY A 89 34.18 12.57 -24.16
CA GLY A 89 33.84 12.82 -22.75
C GLY A 89 33.59 14.30 -22.47
N PHE A 90 34.42 15.19 -23.00
CA PHE A 90 34.30 16.65 -22.86
C PHE A 90 33.01 17.16 -23.51
N VAL A 91 32.73 16.74 -24.75
CA VAL A 91 31.48 17.08 -25.44
C VAL A 91 30.28 16.59 -24.63
N SER A 92 30.30 15.35 -24.15
CA SER A 92 29.22 14.81 -23.30
C SER A 92 28.99 15.64 -22.03
N TRP A 93 30.05 16.06 -21.35
CA TRP A 93 29.96 16.90 -20.16
C TRP A 93 29.43 18.31 -20.47
N TYR A 94 29.94 18.96 -21.52
CA TYR A 94 29.58 20.34 -21.87
C TYR A 94 28.09 20.49 -22.22
N PHE A 95 27.48 19.45 -22.83
CA PHE A 95 26.07 19.41 -23.19
C PHE A 95 25.15 18.81 -22.11
N THR A 96 25.68 18.42 -20.94
CA THR A 96 24.85 17.95 -19.82
C THR A 96 24.52 19.12 -18.89
N ARG A 97 23.23 19.36 -18.64
CA ARG A 97 22.73 20.44 -17.76
C ARG A 97 21.65 19.94 -16.82
N PHE A 98 21.63 20.50 -15.62
CA PHE A 98 20.58 20.30 -14.61
C PHE A 98 19.82 21.61 -14.49
N VAL A 99 18.49 21.54 -14.58
CA VAL A 99 17.61 22.67 -14.36
C VAL A 99 16.72 22.32 -13.19
N ILE A 100 16.88 23.03 -12.08
CA ILE A 100 16.07 22.90 -10.89
C ILE A 100 15.10 24.09 -10.91
N ASP A 101 13.82 23.79 -11.00
CA ASP A 101 12.73 24.75 -10.91
C ASP A 101 12.04 24.66 -9.54
N ASP A 102 11.00 25.47 -9.31
CA ASP A 102 10.22 25.42 -8.06
C ASP A 102 9.27 24.20 -8.00
N GLU A 103 8.88 23.63 -9.14
CA GLU A 103 7.93 22.50 -9.25
C GLU A 103 8.53 21.23 -9.85
N GLU A 104 9.58 21.34 -10.69
CA GLU A 104 10.17 20.22 -11.42
C GLU A 104 11.70 20.20 -11.42
N LEU A 105 12.25 18.99 -11.42
CA LEU A 105 13.65 18.70 -11.71
C LEU A 105 13.79 18.25 -13.17
N ARG A 106 14.62 18.94 -13.94
CA ARG A 106 14.86 18.63 -15.35
C ARG A 106 16.33 18.35 -15.63
N VAL A 107 16.60 17.24 -16.30
CA VAL A 107 17.95 16.84 -16.74
C VAL A 107 18.01 16.85 -18.25
N GLU A 108 18.88 17.69 -18.80
CA GLU A 108 19.12 17.80 -20.24
C GLU A 108 20.47 17.16 -20.60
N THR A 109 20.47 16.31 -21.61
CA THR A 109 21.67 15.60 -22.09
C THR A 109 21.69 15.49 -23.61
N GLY A 110 22.89 15.38 -24.18
CA GLY A 110 23.09 15.03 -25.58
C GLY A 110 23.53 16.19 -26.46
N ALA A 111 24.53 15.93 -27.30
CA ALA A 111 25.09 16.90 -28.23
C ALA A 111 24.40 16.84 -29.61
N ILE A 112 24.18 15.62 -30.12
CA ILE A 112 23.55 15.35 -31.42
C ILE A 112 22.06 15.06 -31.23
N PHE A 113 21.74 14.09 -30.36
CA PHE A 113 20.36 13.76 -29.97
C PHE A 113 20.08 14.35 -28.59
N LYS A 114 19.23 15.38 -28.52
CA LYS A 114 18.86 16.03 -27.27
C LYS A 114 17.82 15.18 -26.53
N SER A 115 18.10 14.86 -25.27
CA SER A 115 17.19 14.17 -24.36
C SER A 115 16.95 15.05 -23.14
N SER A 116 15.69 15.33 -22.83
CA SER A 116 15.25 16.07 -21.64
C SER A 116 14.33 15.20 -20.82
N LYS A 117 14.74 14.83 -19.60
CA LYS A 117 13.89 14.13 -18.63
C LYS A 117 13.41 15.13 -17.57
N LYS A 118 12.09 15.26 -17.41
CA LYS A 118 11.43 16.11 -16.42
C LYS A 118 10.79 15.25 -15.34
N VAL A 119 10.94 15.65 -14.08
CA VAL A 119 10.38 14.97 -12.92
C VAL A 119 9.78 16.01 -11.96
N PRO A 120 8.44 16.03 -11.81
CA PRO A 120 7.79 16.80 -10.76
C PRO A 120 8.26 16.32 -9.37
N PHE A 121 8.46 17.24 -8.43
CA PHE A 121 8.92 16.86 -7.07
C PHE A 121 7.95 15.92 -6.36
N GLU A 122 6.65 16.06 -6.60
CA GLU A 122 5.60 15.19 -6.03
C GLU A 122 5.76 13.71 -6.41
N ARG A 123 6.42 13.43 -7.55
CA ARG A 123 6.65 12.05 -8.02
C ARG A 123 7.97 11.48 -7.50
N LEU A 124 8.79 12.27 -6.84
CA LEU A 124 10.09 11.84 -6.33
C LEU A 124 9.88 10.99 -5.07
N GLN A 125 10.28 9.73 -5.14
CA GLN A 125 10.08 8.78 -4.05
C GLN A 125 11.33 8.65 -3.19
N SER A 126 12.49 8.43 -3.80
CA SER A 126 13.74 8.23 -3.08
C SER A 126 14.89 9.01 -3.71
N VAL A 127 15.87 9.37 -2.87
CA VAL A 127 17.08 10.06 -3.31
C VAL A 127 18.29 9.44 -2.61
N ASP A 128 19.06 8.68 -3.37
CA ASP A 128 20.22 7.95 -2.90
C ASP A 128 21.52 8.65 -3.30
N ILE A 129 22.51 8.63 -2.42
CA ILE A 129 23.85 9.14 -2.69
C ILE A 129 24.75 7.95 -3.02
N ILE A 130 25.32 7.96 -4.23
CA ILE A 130 26.19 6.88 -4.70
C ILE A 130 27.55 7.48 -5.00
N GLN A 131 28.59 6.89 -4.42
CA GLN A 131 29.97 7.29 -4.62
C GLN A 131 30.76 6.13 -5.23
N PRO A 132 30.74 5.99 -6.57
CA PRO A 132 31.55 5.00 -7.26
C PRO A 132 33.05 5.18 -6.97
N PHE A 133 33.83 4.11 -7.08
CA PHE A 133 35.26 4.10 -6.72
C PHE A 133 36.05 5.26 -7.32
N ALA A 134 35.91 5.48 -8.63
CA ALA A 134 36.57 6.59 -9.32
C ALA A 134 36.13 7.96 -8.77
N ALA A 135 34.84 8.15 -8.48
CA ALA A 135 34.33 9.39 -7.90
C ALA A 135 34.81 9.58 -6.44
N ARG A 136 34.97 8.48 -5.69
CA ARG A 136 35.49 8.47 -4.31
C ARG A 136 36.89 9.06 -4.21
N ILE A 137 37.78 8.72 -5.15
CA ILE A 137 39.14 9.26 -5.22
C ILE A 137 39.12 10.78 -5.37
N PHE A 138 38.17 11.32 -6.13
CA PHE A 138 38.02 12.76 -6.37
C PHE A 138 37.06 13.47 -5.40
N GLY A 139 36.53 12.79 -4.38
CA GLY A 139 35.59 13.38 -3.41
C GLY A 139 34.21 13.74 -3.99
N LEU A 140 33.84 13.11 -5.10
CA LEU A 140 32.61 13.38 -5.85
C LEU A 140 31.58 12.27 -5.68
N VAL A 141 30.30 12.59 -5.86
CA VAL A 141 29.17 11.67 -5.71
C VAL A 141 28.13 11.86 -6.81
N GLU A 142 27.34 10.84 -7.04
CA GLU A 142 26.18 10.83 -7.94
C GLU A 142 24.91 10.74 -7.08
N LEU A 143 23.89 11.56 -7.38
CA LEU A 143 22.56 11.40 -6.80
C LEU A 143 21.70 10.55 -7.73
N ARG A 144 21.11 9.47 -7.20
CA ARG A 144 20.15 8.63 -7.89
C ARG A 144 18.76 8.93 -7.34
N LEU A 145 17.86 9.32 -8.23
CA LEU A 145 16.49 9.72 -7.92
C LEU A 145 15.56 8.65 -8.49
N GLU A 146 14.70 8.09 -7.65
CA GLU A 146 13.65 7.18 -8.10
C GLU A 146 12.31 7.90 -8.12
N VAL A 147 11.59 7.68 -9.22
CA VAL A 147 10.34 8.35 -9.54
C VAL A 147 9.26 7.28 -9.62
N GLY A 148 8.09 7.52 -9.02
CA GLY A 148 7.03 6.50 -8.91
C GLY A 148 6.56 5.91 -10.24
N ALA A 149 6.12 4.64 -10.19
CA ALA A 149 5.53 3.83 -11.27
C ALA A 149 6.31 3.81 -12.60
N GLY A 150 7.30 2.92 -12.69
CA GLY A 150 8.06 2.60 -13.93
C GLY A 150 9.58 2.64 -13.72
N ASP A 151 10.36 2.10 -14.67
CA ASP A 151 11.83 2.09 -14.64
C ASP A 151 12.43 3.46 -15.05
N ASN A 152 12.10 4.52 -14.31
CA ASN A 152 12.56 5.88 -14.58
C ASN A 152 13.47 6.40 -13.46
N THR A 153 14.66 5.82 -13.36
CA THR A 153 15.73 6.37 -12.51
C THR A 153 16.42 7.56 -13.19
N ILE A 154 16.60 8.65 -12.44
CA ILE A 154 17.39 9.82 -12.88
C ILE A 154 18.68 9.90 -12.10
N LYS A 155 19.79 10.15 -12.81
CA LYS A 155 21.15 10.20 -12.25
C LYS A 155 21.74 11.59 -12.41
N LEU A 156 21.88 12.32 -11.31
CA LEU A 156 22.59 13.60 -11.23
C LEU A 156 24.06 13.34 -10.94
N ARG A 157 24.87 13.47 -11.98
CA ARG A 157 26.30 13.13 -12.01
C ARG A 157 27.14 14.39 -12.20
N TYR A 158 28.38 14.48 -11.73
CA TYR A 158 28.75 14.23 -10.34
C TYR A 158 28.73 15.57 -9.60
N LEU A 159 28.43 15.55 -8.31
CA LEU A 159 28.36 16.70 -7.43
C LEU A 159 29.38 16.55 -6.30
N GLN A 160 29.80 17.66 -5.68
CA GLN A 160 30.54 17.59 -4.42
C GLN A 160 29.65 16.99 -3.32
N ARG A 161 30.25 16.22 -2.41
CA ARG A 161 29.52 15.48 -1.36
C ARG A 161 28.58 16.35 -0.54
N ASP A 162 29.07 17.47 0.01
CA ASP A 162 28.26 18.33 0.87
C ASP A 162 27.10 18.96 0.10
N ARG A 163 27.34 19.34 -1.17
CA ARG A 163 26.28 19.85 -2.06
C ARG A 163 25.24 18.78 -2.37
N ALA A 164 25.67 17.53 -2.61
CA ALA A 164 24.76 16.42 -2.87
C ALA A 164 23.91 16.09 -1.65
N ALA A 165 24.48 16.10 -0.44
CA ALA A 165 23.73 15.92 0.79
C ALA A 165 22.70 17.05 1.01
N ARG A 166 23.07 18.31 0.75
CA ARG A 166 22.13 19.45 0.80
C ARG A 166 21.03 19.33 -0.25
N LEU A 167 21.38 18.99 -1.49
CA LEU A 167 20.42 18.84 -2.58
C LEU A 167 19.46 17.67 -2.33
N ARG A 168 19.95 16.54 -1.80
CA ARG A 168 19.11 15.42 -1.37
C ARG A 168 18.06 15.88 -0.37
N ASP A 169 18.49 16.57 0.69
CA ASP A 169 17.59 17.02 1.74
C ASP A 169 16.56 18.03 1.19
N TYR A 170 16.99 18.98 0.35
CA TYR A 170 16.10 19.90 -0.35
C TYR A 170 15.05 19.18 -1.20
N LEU A 171 15.48 18.22 -2.01
CA LEU A 171 14.59 17.46 -2.89
C LEU A 171 13.60 16.60 -2.09
N LEU A 172 14.03 16.00 -0.99
CA LEU A 172 13.13 15.24 -0.11
C LEU A 172 12.11 16.16 0.58
N VAL A 173 12.52 17.32 1.09
CA VAL A 173 11.59 18.30 1.70
C VAL A 173 10.55 18.76 0.69
N ARG A 174 10.97 19.07 -0.54
CA ARG A 174 10.08 19.50 -1.61
C ARG A 174 9.14 18.39 -2.08
N ALA A 175 9.61 17.15 -2.14
CA ALA A 175 8.78 15.98 -2.45
C ALA A 175 7.68 15.74 -1.40
N HIS A 176 7.86 16.24 -0.18
CA HIS A 176 6.86 16.19 0.90
C HIS A 176 5.96 17.44 0.97
N GLY A 177 6.00 18.33 -0.02
CA GLY A 177 5.13 19.51 -0.10
C GLY A 177 5.53 20.68 0.82
N GLU A 178 6.67 20.59 1.51
CA GLU A 178 7.17 21.69 2.35
C GLU A 178 7.88 22.75 1.49
N GLN A 179 7.51 24.02 1.66
CA GLN A 179 8.20 25.15 1.03
C GLN A 179 9.49 25.43 1.82
N SER A 180 10.63 25.06 1.26
CA SER A 180 11.94 25.43 1.80
C SER A 180 12.80 26.02 0.70
N SER A 181 13.51 27.11 0.99
CA SER A 181 14.44 27.73 0.05
C SER A 181 15.84 27.16 0.24
N LEU A 182 16.58 26.97 -0.87
CA LEU A 182 17.96 26.44 -0.87
C LEU A 182 18.94 27.24 0.01
N HIS A 183 18.62 28.50 0.33
CA HIS A 183 19.46 29.40 1.15
C HIS A 183 19.33 29.16 2.67
N GLY A 184 18.25 28.54 3.16
CA GLY A 184 18.12 28.19 4.59
C GLY A 184 19.04 27.04 5.04
N ALA A 185 19.64 26.31 4.11
CA ALA A 185 20.49 25.14 4.35
C ALA A 185 22.00 25.45 4.41
N GLU A 186 22.39 26.74 4.46
CA GLU A 186 23.81 27.17 4.45
C GLU A 186 24.58 26.84 5.75
N HIS A 187 23.91 26.47 6.84
CA HIS A 187 24.55 26.17 8.14
C HIS A 187 24.77 24.67 8.46
N GLY A 188 24.85 23.79 7.44
CA GLY A 188 25.04 22.34 7.64
C GLY A 188 26.51 21.90 7.83
N GLU A 189 26.83 21.37 9.01
CA GLU A 189 28.14 20.83 9.44
C GLU A 189 28.70 19.64 8.62
N LYS A 190 30.02 19.44 8.72
CA LYS A 190 30.85 18.55 7.89
C LYS A 190 30.47 17.06 8.00
N THR A 191 30.40 16.38 6.85
CA THR A 191 30.08 14.96 6.71
C THR A 191 31.37 14.10 6.68
N SER A 192 31.40 12.97 7.41
CA SER A 192 32.60 12.09 7.45
C SER A 192 32.89 11.40 6.11
N ALA A 193 34.16 11.45 5.67
CA ALA A 193 34.66 10.90 4.41
C ALA A 193 34.36 9.38 4.22
N PHE A 194 34.28 8.61 5.31
CA PHE A 194 34.21 7.15 5.27
C PHE A 194 32.84 6.55 5.54
N THR A 195 31.91 7.29 6.17
CA THR A 195 30.62 6.73 6.63
C THR A 195 29.39 7.52 6.22
N ASP A 196 29.52 8.73 5.63
CA ASP A 196 28.38 9.59 5.26
C ASP A 196 27.42 9.92 6.41
N LEU A 197 27.90 9.76 7.64
CA LEU A 197 27.19 10.10 8.85
C LEU A 197 27.44 11.58 9.16
N ARG A 198 26.36 12.31 9.44
CA ARG A 198 26.44 13.59 10.15
C ARG A 198 26.79 13.33 11.60
N GLN A 199 27.33 14.33 12.29
CA GLN A 199 27.54 14.25 13.75
C GLN A 199 26.21 14.08 14.53
N SER A 200 25.07 14.39 13.89
CA SER A 200 23.72 14.14 14.39
C SER A 200 23.20 12.71 14.18
N ASP A 201 23.80 11.94 13.27
CA ASP A 201 23.33 10.59 12.96
C ASP A 201 23.90 9.61 13.99
N ARG A 202 23.03 8.95 14.74
CA ARG A 202 23.44 7.99 15.78
C ARG A 202 23.57 6.60 15.13
N PRO A 203 24.78 6.00 15.07
CA PRO A 203 24.92 4.65 14.54
C PRO A 203 24.18 3.66 15.45
N LEU A 204 23.17 2.98 14.92
CA LEU A 204 22.41 1.95 15.63
C LEU A 204 23.17 0.63 15.59
N VAL A 205 23.60 0.21 14.39
CA VAL A 205 24.28 -1.06 14.16
C VAL A 205 25.41 -0.87 13.15
N VAL A 206 26.62 -1.27 13.55
CA VAL A 206 27.78 -1.40 12.65
C VAL A 206 28.12 -2.87 12.54
N ILE A 207 28.16 -3.39 11.32
CA ILE A 207 28.41 -4.81 11.08
C ILE A 207 29.92 -5.06 10.98
N ASN A 208 30.42 -5.99 11.78
CA ASN A 208 31.81 -6.41 11.71
C ASN A 208 32.09 -7.12 10.37
N PRO A 209 33.12 -6.71 9.59
CA PRO A 209 33.49 -7.35 8.33
C PRO A 209 33.72 -8.87 8.45
N ALA A 210 34.28 -9.35 9.57
CA ALA A 210 34.50 -10.78 9.78
C ALA A 210 33.17 -11.55 9.92
N MET A 211 32.19 -10.96 10.60
CA MET A 211 30.84 -11.53 10.72
C MET A 211 30.15 -11.58 9.36
N LEU A 212 30.31 -10.53 8.54
CA LEU A 212 29.78 -10.47 7.19
C LEU A 212 30.40 -11.53 6.26
N VAL A 213 31.73 -11.73 6.31
CA VAL A 213 32.39 -12.79 5.55
C VAL A 213 31.93 -14.17 6.03
N GLY A 214 31.88 -14.38 7.36
CA GLY A 214 31.40 -15.62 7.95
C GLY A 214 29.96 -15.94 7.56
N SER A 215 29.08 -14.94 7.55
CA SER A 215 27.67 -15.10 7.19
C SER A 215 27.52 -15.59 5.74
N PHE A 216 28.31 -15.04 4.80
CA PHE A 216 28.29 -15.50 3.42
C PHE A 216 28.92 -16.88 3.24
N LEU A 217 30.04 -17.19 3.91
CA LEU A 217 30.66 -18.52 3.85
C LEU A 217 29.78 -19.62 4.49
N LEU A 218 28.94 -19.27 5.47
CA LEU A 218 27.97 -20.19 6.07
C LEU A 218 26.59 -20.15 5.40
N SER A 219 26.46 -19.44 4.27
CA SER A 219 25.21 -19.44 3.51
C SER A 219 24.98 -20.80 2.83
N SER A 220 23.72 -21.23 2.74
CA SER A 220 23.35 -22.49 2.09
C SER A 220 23.77 -22.51 0.62
N GLU A 221 23.62 -21.40 -0.10
CA GLU A 221 24.04 -21.25 -1.49
C GLU A 221 25.54 -21.51 -1.67
N PHE A 222 26.39 -20.85 -0.87
CA PHE A 222 27.84 -21.05 -0.94
C PHE A 222 28.21 -22.50 -0.61
N LEU A 223 27.63 -23.08 0.44
CA LEU A 223 27.98 -24.44 0.88
C LEU A 223 27.54 -25.50 -0.12
N ILE A 224 26.36 -25.37 -0.72
CA ILE A 224 25.89 -26.30 -1.75
C ILE A 224 26.78 -26.18 -2.99
N THR A 225 27.05 -24.96 -3.47
CA THR A 225 27.91 -24.77 -4.65
C THR A 225 29.35 -25.23 -4.39
N ALA A 226 29.91 -24.95 -3.22
CA ALA A 226 31.23 -25.43 -2.82
C ALA A 226 31.25 -26.96 -2.73
N PHE A 227 30.25 -27.58 -2.10
CA PHE A 227 30.14 -29.03 -1.99
C PHE A 227 30.06 -29.71 -3.36
N LEU A 228 29.22 -29.19 -4.28
CA LEU A 228 29.11 -29.71 -5.63
C LEU A 228 30.41 -29.54 -6.43
N THR A 229 31.08 -28.40 -6.28
CA THR A 229 32.35 -28.10 -6.98
C THR A 229 33.47 -29.01 -6.48
N VAL A 230 33.58 -29.20 -5.17
CA VAL A 230 34.55 -30.12 -4.56
C VAL A 230 34.21 -31.57 -4.93
N GLY A 231 32.93 -31.96 -4.89
CA GLY A 231 32.48 -33.29 -5.30
C GLY A 231 32.84 -33.59 -6.76
N ALA A 232 32.62 -32.65 -7.67
CA ALA A 232 33.03 -32.77 -9.07
C ALA A 232 34.55 -32.90 -9.22
N LEU A 233 35.33 -32.12 -8.45
CA LEU A 233 36.80 -32.19 -8.45
C LEU A 233 37.30 -33.56 -7.94
N VAL A 234 36.72 -34.09 -6.87
CA VAL A 234 37.05 -35.42 -6.34
C VAL A 234 36.67 -36.51 -7.33
N VAL A 235 35.45 -36.51 -7.86
CA VAL A 235 34.97 -37.53 -8.82
C VAL A 235 35.84 -37.55 -10.06
N THR A 236 36.14 -36.39 -10.64
CA THR A 236 36.97 -36.30 -11.86
C THR A 236 38.43 -36.64 -11.61
N GLY A 237 38.95 -36.33 -10.41
CA GLY A 237 40.28 -36.75 -9.97
C GLY A 237 40.39 -38.27 -9.81
N VAL A 238 39.43 -38.91 -9.12
CA VAL A 238 39.39 -40.37 -8.92
C VAL A 238 39.25 -41.12 -10.24
N LEU A 239 38.43 -40.60 -11.16
CA LEU A 239 38.25 -41.19 -12.50
C LEU A 239 39.43 -40.90 -13.46
N GLY A 240 40.41 -40.08 -13.07
CA GLY A 240 41.57 -39.74 -13.90
C GLY A 240 41.24 -38.86 -15.12
N VAL A 241 40.07 -38.20 -15.15
CA VAL A 241 39.56 -37.43 -16.30
C VAL A 241 39.55 -35.91 -16.05
N ILE A 242 40.32 -35.44 -15.06
CA ILE A 242 40.30 -34.03 -14.62
C ILE A 242 40.55 -33.03 -15.76
N ILE A 243 41.42 -33.36 -16.73
CA ILE A 243 41.73 -32.51 -17.89
C ILE A 243 40.47 -32.25 -18.73
N TYR A 244 39.62 -33.26 -18.93
CA TYR A 244 38.36 -33.13 -19.66
C TYR A 244 37.29 -32.37 -18.87
N ALA A 245 37.42 -32.31 -17.54
CA ALA A 245 36.52 -31.58 -16.67
C ALA A 245 36.93 -30.11 -16.43
N LEU A 246 38.17 -29.72 -16.75
CA LEU A 246 38.67 -28.35 -16.57
C LEU A 246 37.77 -27.27 -17.21
N PRO A 247 37.23 -27.45 -18.44
CA PRO A 247 36.33 -26.44 -19.03
C PRO A 247 35.06 -26.18 -18.22
N GLY A 248 34.60 -27.14 -17.40
CA GLY A 248 33.48 -26.95 -16.47
C GLY A 248 33.90 -26.51 -15.08
N LEU A 249 34.99 -27.07 -14.55
CA LEU A 249 35.48 -26.79 -13.19
C LEU A 249 36.01 -25.36 -13.02
N VAL A 250 36.73 -24.83 -14.01
CA VAL A 250 37.29 -23.47 -13.92
C VAL A 250 36.17 -22.41 -13.82
N PRO A 251 35.16 -22.39 -14.71
CA PRO A 251 34.00 -21.52 -14.53
C PRO A 251 33.23 -21.76 -13.24
N ALA A 252 33.11 -22.99 -12.76
CA ALA A 252 32.43 -23.30 -11.50
C ALA A 252 33.16 -22.66 -10.29
N VAL A 253 34.48 -22.78 -10.22
CA VAL A 253 35.30 -22.14 -9.17
C VAL A 253 35.25 -20.61 -9.28
N ILE A 254 35.36 -20.06 -10.49
CA ILE A 254 35.22 -18.61 -10.72
C ILE A 254 33.83 -18.14 -10.30
N GLY A 255 32.78 -18.92 -10.62
CA GLY A 255 31.40 -18.66 -10.23
C GLY A 255 31.23 -18.65 -8.72
N LEU A 256 31.81 -19.63 -8.02
CA LEU A 256 31.81 -19.71 -6.55
C LEU A 256 32.48 -18.49 -5.90
N VAL A 257 33.67 -18.11 -6.37
CA VAL A 257 34.38 -16.92 -5.88
C VAL A 257 33.61 -15.64 -6.21
N SER A 258 33.04 -15.55 -7.42
CA SER A 258 32.27 -14.39 -7.86
C SER A 258 30.98 -14.21 -7.08
N LEU A 259 30.31 -15.30 -6.69
CA LEU A 259 29.09 -15.28 -5.88
C LEU A 259 29.33 -14.59 -4.53
N VAL A 260 30.42 -14.96 -3.84
CA VAL A 260 30.80 -14.38 -2.55
C VAL A 260 31.36 -12.97 -2.73
N GLY A 261 32.24 -12.78 -3.71
CA GLY A 261 32.91 -11.51 -3.97
C GLY A 261 31.93 -10.38 -4.27
N ARG A 262 30.94 -10.60 -5.13
CA ARG A 262 29.95 -9.56 -5.49
C ARG A 262 29.13 -9.11 -4.28
N ARG A 263 28.63 -10.05 -3.47
CA ARG A 263 27.83 -9.73 -2.26
C ARG A 263 28.66 -9.04 -1.19
N LEU A 264 29.89 -9.50 -0.97
CA LEU A 264 30.83 -8.85 -0.05
C LEU A 264 31.11 -7.41 -0.46
N ILE A 265 31.44 -7.18 -1.73
CA ILE A 265 31.71 -5.84 -2.25
C ILE A 265 30.49 -4.93 -2.08
N ALA A 266 29.28 -5.44 -2.29
CA ALA A 266 28.04 -4.67 -2.17
C ALA A 266 27.64 -4.35 -0.71
N MET A 267 27.96 -5.23 0.24
CA MET A 267 27.55 -5.14 1.65
C MET A 267 28.67 -4.75 2.61
N PHE A 268 29.88 -4.51 2.10
CA PHE A 268 31.02 -4.17 2.94
C PHE A 268 30.79 -2.87 3.73
N ASN A 269 31.32 -2.80 4.95
CA ASN A 269 31.20 -1.65 5.86
C ASN A 269 29.74 -1.21 6.10
N PHE A 270 28.82 -2.17 6.15
CA PHE A 270 27.41 -1.90 6.37
C PHE A 270 27.18 -1.22 7.72
N THR A 271 26.54 -0.06 7.68
CA THR A 271 26.17 0.72 8.85
C THR A 271 24.71 1.14 8.75
N LEU A 272 23.94 0.83 9.80
CA LEU A 272 22.58 1.31 10.00
C LEU A 272 22.63 2.43 11.04
N ALA A 273 22.17 3.62 10.68
CA ALA A 273 22.14 4.78 11.56
C ALA A 273 20.74 5.39 11.64
N GLU A 274 20.43 6.00 12.77
CA GLU A 274 19.24 6.81 12.94
C GLU A 274 19.48 8.22 12.38
N SER A 275 18.54 8.68 11.56
CA SER A 275 18.49 10.02 10.96
C SER A 275 17.22 10.72 11.43
N SER A 276 17.18 12.05 11.37
CA SER A 276 16.03 12.86 11.83
C SER A 276 14.68 12.51 11.17
N ARG A 277 14.71 11.88 9.98
CA ARG A 277 13.53 11.50 9.20
C ARG A 277 13.35 9.98 9.01
N GLY A 278 14.22 9.14 9.58
CA GLY A 278 14.12 7.68 9.41
C GLY A 278 15.44 6.94 9.63
N LEU A 279 15.61 5.81 8.96
CA LEU A 279 16.82 5.00 9.01
C LEU A 279 17.72 5.33 7.81
N ARG A 280 19.03 5.41 8.04
CA ARG A 280 20.03 5.56 6.99
C ARG A 280 20.89 4.29 6.91
N ILE A 281 21.00 3.75 5.71
CA ILE A 281 21.82 2.58 5.40
C ILE A 281 23.00 3.06 4.56
N THR A 282 24.22 2.80 5.04
CA THR A 282 25.46 3.05 4.29
C THR A 282 26.20 1.74 4.06
N ARG A 283 26.57 1.45 2.81
CA ARG A 283 27.23 0.18 2.43
C ARG A 283 28.05 0.28 1.14
N GLY A 284 29.00 -0.63 0.97
CA GLY A 284 29.72 -0.88 -0.27
C GLY A 284 31.22 -0.57 -0.20
N LEU A 285 32.03 -1.43 -0.82
CA LEU A 285 33.49 -1.29 -0.89
C LEU A 285 33.92 -0.43 -2.09
N THR A 286 33.47 -0.80 -3.29
CA THR A 286 33.82 -0.13 -4.55
C THR A 286 32.95 1.09 -4.78
N ALA A 287 31.64 0.96 -4.63
CA ALA A 287 30.69 2.06 -4.67
C ALA A 287 30.03 2.22 -3.30
N LEU A 288 30.37 3.30 -2.59
CA LEU A 288 29.73 3.61 -1.32
C LEU A 288 28.34 4.17 -1.60
N THR A 289 27.29 3.50 -1.13
CA THR A 289 25.90 3.90 -1.30
C THR A 289 25.34 4.32 0.05
N SER A 290 24.73 5.50 0.12
CA SER A 290 23.99 6.00 1.28
C SER A 290 22.52 6.17 0.89
N GLN A 291 21.67 5.39 1.53
CA GLN A 291 20.24 5.33 1.28
C GLN A 291 19.48 5.73 2.54
N SER A 292 18.43 6.55 2.40
CA SER A 292 17.57 6.95 3.50
C SER A 292 16.20 6.30 3.35
N VAL A 293 15.81 5.47 4.32
CA VAL A 293 14.55 4.74 4.38
C VAL A 293 13.67 5.35 5.48
N PRO A 294 12.58 6.05 5.13
CA PRO A 294 11.62 6.56 6.11
C PRO A 294 10.93 5.42 6.86
N LEU A 295 10.73 5.56 8.17
CA LEU A 295 10.14 4.51 9.02
C LEU A 295 8.65 4.25 8.67
N ASP A 296 7.92 5.29 8.29
CA ASP A 296 6.51 5.24 7.90
C ASP A 296 6.26 4.46 6.59
N ARG A 297 7.31 4.36 5.75
CA ARG A 297 7.28 3.64 4.48
C ARG A 297 7.59 2.15 4.60
N ILE A 298 8.09 1.70 5.75
CA ILE A 298 8.27 0.27 6.03
C ILE A 298 6.89 -0.38 6.22
N GLN A 299 6.58 -1.38 5.40
CA GLN A 299 5.29 -2.05 5.34
C GLN A 299 5.29 -3.39 6.07
N GLY A 300 6.45 -4.05 6.11
CA GLY A 300 6.63 -5.33 6.79
C GLY A 300 8.12 -5.62 7.00
N LEU A 301 8.39 -6.60 7.87
CA LEU A 301 9.73 -7.10 8.14
C LEU A 301 9.78 -8.62 7.98
N SER A 302 10.87 -9.13 7.40
CA SER A 302 11.16 -10.55 7.30
C SER A 302 12.46 -10.84 8.02
N VAL A 303 12.37 -11.55 9.13
CA VAL A 303 13.52 -12.00 9.91
C VAL A 303 13.85 -13.42 9.49
N SER A 304 15.05 -13.66 8.99
CA SER A 304 15.49 -14.99 8.54
C SER A 304 16.72 -15.48 9.29
N GLN A 305 16.73 -16.80 9.53
CA GLN A 305 17.81 -17.49 10.23
C GLN A 305 18.14 -18.82 9.54
N PRO A 306 19.21 -18.86 8.73
CA PRO A 306 19.73 -20.10 8.16
C PRO A 306 20.17 -21.10 9.24
N MET A 307 20.08 -22.40 8.95
CA MET A 307 20.32 -23.47 9.92
C MET A 307 21.67 -23.36 10.66
N LEU A 308 22.76 -23.03 9.94
CA LEU A 308 24.09 -22.90 10.54
C LEU A 308 24.24 -21.63 11.37
N TRP A 309 23.47 -20.59 11.05
CA TRP A 309 23.46 -19.33 11.78
C TRP A 309 22.74 -19.46 13.13
N ARG A 310 21.85 -20.45 13.29
CA ARG A 310 21.13 -20.72 14.55
C ARG A 310 22.09 -20.96 15.72
N ARG A 311 23.18 -21.68 15.48
CA ARG A 311 24.21 -21.95 16.51
C ARG A 311 25.05 -20.72 16.85
N LEU A 312 25.22 -19.82 15.90
CA LEU A 312 26.01 -18.60 16.05
C LEU A 312 25.17 -17.41 16.54
N GLY A 313 23.84 -17.57 16.63
CA GLY A 313 22.93 -16.50 17.01
C GLY A 313 22.87 -15.37 15.98
N TRP A 314 23.14 -15.67 14.71
CA TRP A 314 23.10 -14.70 13.61
C TRP A 314 21.71 -14.65 12.97
N TRP A 315 21.32 -13.47 12.53
CA TRP A 315 20.01 -13.17 11.94
C TRP A 315 20.16 -12.22 10.76
N ARG A 316 19.24 -12.32 9.80
CA ARG A 316 19.12 -11.37 8.69
C ARG A 316 17.74 -10.72 8.77
N VAL A 317 17.67 -9.42 8.47
CA VAL A 317 16.42 -8.67 8.43
C VAL A 317 16.25 -8.01 7.07
N ASP A 318 15.18 -8.38 6.39
CA ASP A 318 14.72 -7.77 5.16
C ASP A 318 13.42 -6.98 5.44
N VAL A 319 13.13 -5.95 4.64
CA VAL A 319 11.97 -5.07 4.79
C VAL A 319 11.26 -4.82 3.46
N ASP A 320 9.95 -4.67 3.55
CA ASP A 320 9.11 -4.21 2.45
C ASP A 320 8.98 -2.69 2.54
N ILE A 321 9.39 -1.96 1.51
CA ILE A 321 9.38 -0.50 1.51
C ILE A 321 8.49 0.00 0.38
N LEU A 322 7.51 0.85 0.73
CA LEU A 322 6.62 1.47 -0.24
C LEU A 322 7.37 2.46 -1.15
N GLY A 323 7.21 2.30 -2.47
CA GLY A 323 7.84 3.14 -3.50
C GLY A 323 9.15 2.59 -4.06
N TYR A 324 9.78 1.60 -3.42
CA TYR A 324 10.93 0.92 -4.00
C TYR A 324 10.44 -0.27 -4.82
N GLY A 325 10.32 -0.09 -6.13
CA GLY A 325 9.88 -1.15 -7.04
C GLY A 325 10.94 -2.27 -7.16
N THR A 326 10.57 -3.49 -6.79
CA THR A 326 11.30 -4.69 -7.19
C THR A 326 11.02 -4.97 -8.67
N SER A 327 11.73 -4.30 -9.56
CA SER A 327 11.75 -4.68 -10.98
C SER A 327 12.46 -6.03 -11.10
N GLU A 328 11.77 -7.06 -11.60
CA GLU A 328 12.32 -8.38 -11.96
C GLU A 328 13.26 -8.32 -13.19
N GLY A 329 14.10 -7.30 -13.28
CA GLY A 329 15.20 -7.23 -14.24
C GLY A 329 16.46 -7.79 -13.60
N GLU A 330 17.18 -8.66 -14.30
CA GLU A 330 18.36 -9.46 -13.90
C GLU A 330 19.57 -8.72 -13.27
N ASN A 331 19.46 -7.44 -12.90
CA ASN A 331 20.52 -6.69 -12.25
C ASN A 331 20.40 -6.72 -10.71
N ASN A 332 21.28 -7.49 -10.10
CA ASN A 332 21.45 -7.76 -8.67
C ASN A 332 21.64 -6.52 -7.75
N ASP A 333 21.69 -5.30 -8.30
CA ASP A 333 21.91 -4.05 -7.55
C ASP A 333 20.65 -3.62 -6.77
N ASN A 334 19.44 -4.02 -7.21
CA ASN A 334 18.17 -3.56 -6.62
C ASN A 334 17.69 -4.40 -5.43
N ASN A 335 18.12 -5.66 -5.32
CA ASN A 335 17.84 -6.52 -4.15
C ASN A 335 18.51 -6.03 -2.86
N ALA A 336 19.43 -5.08 -2.98
CA ALA A 336 20.20 -4.54 -1.87
C ALA A 336 19.43 -3.42 -1.12
N THR A 337 18.32 -2.94 -1.69
CA THR A 337 17.45 -1.87 -1.15
C THR A 337 16.49 -2.40 -0.08
N SER A 338 16.07 -3.66 -0.17
CA SER A 338 15.17 -4.30 0.79
C SER A 338 15.89 -4.92 2.00
N VAL A 339 17.22 -4.87 2.05
CA VAL A 339 18.01 -5.46 3.16
C VAL A 339 18.23 -4.42 4.24
N LEU A 340 17.59 -4.59 5.39
CA LEU A 340 17.79 -3.72 6.55
C LEU A 340 19.03 -4.12 7.36
N LEU A 341 19.25 -5.43 7.53
CA LEU A 341 20.43 -6.00 8.19
C LEU A 341 20.89 -7.27 7.45
N PRO A 342 22.05 -7.26 6.77
CA PRO A 342 22.53 -8.45 6.07
C PRO A 342 22.96 -9.58 7.03
N VAL A 343 23.48 -9.23 8.20
CA VAL A 343 23.77 -10.13 9.32
C VAL A 343 23.80 -9.33 10.63
N ALA A 344 23.17 -9.85 11.68
CA ALA A 344 23.11 -9.22 13.00
C ALA A 344 23.13 -10.28 14.11
N ASN A 345 23.69 -9.91 15.27
CA ASN A 345 23.53 -10.70 16.49
C ASN A 345 22.15 -10.42 17.14
N LYS A 346 21.82 -11.12 18.22
CA LYS A 346 20.54 -10.97 18.92
C LYS A 346 20.31 -9.54 19.44
N ASP A 347 21.34 -8.90 19.99
CA ASP A 347 21.22 -7.56 20.58
C ASP A 347 20.98 -6.50 19.49
N GLN A 348 21.73 -6.58 18.38
CA GLN A 348 21.57 -5.71 17.21
C GLN A 348 20.19 -5.89 16.56
N LEU A 349 19.70 -7.13 16.51
CA LEU A 349 18.35 -7.44 16.03
C LEU A 349 17.30 -6.74 16.90
N GLN A 350 17.39 -6.88 18.23
CA GLN A 350 16.45 -6.26 19.16
C GLN A 350 16.44 -4.74 19.05
N VAL A 351 17.60 -4.08 19.08
CA VAL A 351 17.73 -2.63 18.92
C VAL A 351 17.08 -2.15 17.61
N THR A 352 17.23 -2.91 16.54
CA THR A 352 16.64 -2.57 15.24
C THR A 352 15.12 -2.78 15.22
N LEU A 353 14.64 -3.89 15.76
CA LEU A 353 13.20 -4.18 15.83
C LEU A 353 12.47 -3.19 16.73
N ASP A 354 13.03 -2.84 17.89
CA ASP A 354 12.46 -1.84 18.80
C ASP A 354 12.33 -0.47 18.12
N ARG A 355 13.26 -0.15 17.21
CA ARG A 355 13.22 1.11 16.47
C ARG A 355 12.18 1.13 15.36
N VAL A 356 12.02 0.02 14.62
CA VAL A 356 11.08 -0.09 13.50
C VAL A 356 9.65 -0.32 13.98
N LEU A 357 9.47 -1.13 15.02
CA LEU A 357 8.17 -1.49 15.62
C LEU A 357 8.11 -1.04 17.10
N PRO A 358 8.00 0.28 17.36
CA PRO A 358 8.03 0.77 18.73
C PRO A 358 6.85 0.27 19.56
N GLY A 359 7.15 -0.34 20.71
CA GLY A 359 6.15 -0.83 21.67
C GLY A 359 5.43 -2.11 21.23
N VAL A 360 6.07 -2.94 20.40
CA VAL A 360 5.60 -4.30 20.08
C VAL A 360 6.59 -5.30 20.70
N ASP A 361 6.12 -6.08 21.67
CA ASP A 361 6.92 -7.18 22.21
C ASP A 361 6.67 -8.46 21.43
N LEU A 362 7.56 -8.77 20.50
CA LEU A 362 7.47 -9.97 19.66
C LEU A 362 7.64 -11.28 20.44
N SER A 363 8.10 -11.24 21.69
CA SER A 363 8.27 -12.43 22.52
C SER A 363 7.02 -12.79 23.32
N ALA A 364 6.12 -11.82 23.54
CA ALA A 364 4.86 -12.01 24.24
C ALA A 364 3.76 -12.64 23.37
N ILE A 365 3.94 -12.63 22.04
CA ILE A 365 2.93 -13.09 21.08
C ILE A 365 2.86 -14.62 21.08
N GLU A 366 1.68 -15.15 21.38
CA GLU A 366 1.43 -16.60 21.33
C GLU A 366 1.43 -17.08 19.88
N LEU A 367 2.25 -18.10 19.61
CA LEU A 367 2.38 -18.70 18.28
C LEU A 367 1.63 -20.03 18.21
N HIS A 368 0.57 -20.06 17.42
CA HIS A 368 -0.23 -21.25 17.14
C HIS A 368 0.39 -22.08 16.01
N PRO A 369 0.70 -23.37 16.24
CA PRO A 369 1.21 -24.25 15.19
C PRO A 369 0.10 -24.74 14.25
N SER A 370 0.47 -25.10 13.03
CA SER A 370 -0.48 -25.73 12.10
C SER A 370 -0.96 -27.10 12.60
N PRO A 371 -2.23 -27.50 12.33
CA PRO A 371 -2.81 -28.76 12.76
C PRO A 371 -2.04 -30.00 12.28
N ARG A 372 -2.14 -31.12 13.03
CA ARG A 372 -1.45 -32.39 12.70
C ARG A 372 -1.85 -32.96 11.34
N ARG A 373 -2.99 -32.56 10.78
CA ARG A 373 -3.44 -32.91 9.43
C ARG A 373 -2.48 -32.40 8.34
N ALA A 374 -1.77 -31.30 8.59
CA ALA A 374 -0.78 -30.73 7.68
C ALA A 374 0.51 -31.58 7.56
N ARG A 375 0.68 -32.63 8.38
CA ARG A 375 1.90 -33.47 8.37
C ARG A 375 2.17 -34.16 7.04
N TRP A 376 1.15 -34.64 6.36
CA TRP A 376 1.33 -35.34 5.08
C TRP A 376 1.70 -34.39 3.93
N PRO A 377 0.97 -33.28 3.70
CA PRO A 377 1.32 -32.35 2.63
C PRO A 377 2.59 -31.53 2.91
N ALA A 378 2.86 -31.21 4.17
CA ALA A 378 4.04 -30.45 4.61
C ALA A 378 5.04 -31.34 5.36
N TRP A 379 5.29 -32.56 4.86
CA TRP A 379 6.09 -33.59 5.58
C TRP A 379 7.48 -33.14 6.01
N TYR A 380 8.09 -32.19 5.30
CA TYR A 380 9.46 -31.71 5.54
C TYR A 380 9.53 -30.42 6.37
N ASN A 381 8.40 -29.75 6.65
CA ASN A 381 8.41 -28.47 7.35
C ASN A 381 7.17 -28.18 8.21
N PHE A 382 6.21 -29.10 8.38
CA PHE A 382 4.96 -28.82 9.11
C PHE A 382 5.20 -28.30 10.55
N TRP A 383 6.24 -28.79 11.23
CA TRP A 383 6.58 -28.39 12.61
C TRP A 383 7.13 -26.96 12.70
N THR A 384 7.46 -26.35 11.56
CA THR A 384 7.96 -24.97 11.47
C THR A 384 6.86 -23.97 11.15
N LEU A 385 5.70 -24.45 10.71
CA LEU A 385 4.57 -23.60 10.35
C LEU A 385 3.86 -23.12 11.60
N LYS A 386 3.93 -21.81 11.85
CA LYS A 386 3.25 -21.17 12.97
C LYS A 386 2.71 -19.81 12.55
N TYR A 387 1.68 -19.35 13.24
CA TYR A 387 1.17 -17.99 13.11
C TYR A 387 0.78 -17.46 14.48
N GLY A 388 0.80 -16.15 14.64
CA GLY A 388 0.36 -15.49 15.88
C GLY A 388 0.09 -14.03 15.60
N TYR A 389 -0.66 -13.38 16.47
CA TYR A 389 -1.03 -11.98 16.29
C TYR A 389 -1.16 -11.30 17.65
N ASP A 390 -1.11 -9.98 17.64
CA ASP A 390 -1.40 -9.10 18.76
C ASP A 390 -2.34 -7.99 18.25
N ASP A 391 -2.56 -6.92 19.01
CA ASP A 391 -3.36 -5.76 18.58
C ASP A 391 -2.68 -4.96 17.46
N ARG A 392 -1.37 -5.15 17.24
CA ARG A 392 -0.56 -4.33 16.33
C ARG A 392 0.01 -5.06 15.13
N VAL A 393 0.41 -6.32 15.29
CA VAL A 393 1.14 -7.07 14.26
C VAL A 393 0.61 -8.50 14.11
N LEU A 394 0.65 -8.99 12.87
CA LEU A 394 0.55 -10.40 12.54
C LEU A 394 1.95 -10.96 12.30
N ILE A 395 2.22 -12.15 12.85
CA ILE A 395 3.46 -12.90 12.66
C ILE A 395 3.14 -14.23 11.99
N THR A 396 3.93 -14.59 10.98
CA THR A 396 3.91 -15.93 10.38
C THR A 396 5.32 -16.51 10.35
N GLU A 397 5.47 -17.77 10.75
CA GLU A 397 6.74 -18.49 10.72
C GLU A 397 6.69 -19.68 9.76
N HIS A 398 7.77 -19.90 9.02
CA HIS A 398 7.94 -21.08 8.18
C HIS A 398 9.41 -21.41 7.90
N GLY A 399 9.67 -22.64 7.48
CA GLY A 399 10.95 -23.06 6.90
C GLY A 399 11.84 -23.85 7.86
N TRP A 400 12.34 -24.99 7.37
CA TRP A 400 13.21 -25.90 8.12
C TRP A 400 14.70 -25.55 8.01
N LEU A 401 15.21 -25.41 6.77
CA LEU A 401 16.62 -25.09 6.52
C LEU A 401 16.94 -23.62 6.80
N THR A 402 16.01 -22.73 6.46
CA THR A 402 16.05 -21.32 6.82
C THR A 402 14.74 -21.02 7.51
N HIS A 403 14.80 -20.77 8.81
CA HIS A 403 13.62 -20.35 9.56
C HIS A 403 13.36 -18.88 9.23
N ARG A 404 12.15 -18.59 8.76
CA ARG A 404 11.71 -17.25 8.37
C ARG A 404 10.52 -16.85 9.23
N ARG A 405 10.57 -15.63 9.75
CA ARG A 405 9.52 -14.99 10.53
C ARG A 405 9.15 -13.69 9.83
N ASP A 406 7.97 -13.64 9.26
CA ASP A 406 7.41 -12.47 8.60
C ASP A 406 6.50 -11.73 9.58
N ILE A 407 6.67 -10.42 9.69
CA ILE A 407 6.00 -9.54 10.65
C ILE A 407 5.33 -8.43 9.85
N VAL A 408 4.01 -8.34 9.93
CA VAL A 408 3.21 -7.35 9.20
C VAL A 408 2.33 -6.58 10.19
N PRO A 409 2.50 -5.25 10.32
CA PRO A 409 1.57 -4.43 11.07
C PRO A 409 0.16 -4.48 10.47
N HIS A 410 -0.88 -4.67 11.30
CA HIS A 410 -2.27 -4.70 10.83
C HIS A 410 -2.64 -3.41 10.08
N ALA A 411 -2.10 -2.27 10.50
CA ALA A 411 -2.35 -0.99 9.84
C ALA A 411 -1.85 -0.93 8.38
N LYS A 412 -0.87 -1.77 8.03
CA LYS A 412 -0.14 -1.77 6.74
C LYS A 412 -0.52 -2.93 5.82
N SER A 413 -1.36 -3.87 6.26
CA SER A 413 -1.90 -4.91 5.37
C SER A 413 -2.82 -4.30 4.31
N GLN A 414 -2.74 -4.75 3.06
CA GLN A 414 -3.56 -4.23 1.94
C GLN A 414 -4.82 -5.05 1.72
N SER A 415 -4.65 -6.37 1.62
CA SER A 415 -5.72 -7.33 1.43
C SER A 415 -5.46 -8.57 2.28
N VAL A 416 -6.55 -9.31 2.54
CA VAL A 416 -6.50 -10.63 3.14
C VAL A 416 -7.23 -11.55 2.20
N ARG A 417 -6.61 -12.68 1.85
CA ARG A 417 -7.22 -13.69 0.99
C ARG A 417 -7.00 -15.08 1.55
N ILE A 418 -8.01 -15.92 1.39
CA ILE A 418 -7.95 -17.34 1.75
C ILE A 418 -7.74 -18.11 0.46
N GLU A 419 -6.69 -18.92 0.41
CA GLU A 419 -6.44 -19.85 -0.68
C GLU A 419 -6.66 -21.29 -0.18
N GLN A 420 -7.44 -22.06 -0.94
CA GLN A 420 -7.69 -23.46 -0.65
C GLN A 420 -7.70 -24.28 -1.94
N GLY A 421 -6.63 -25.05 -2.16
CA GLY A 421 -6.50 -26.00 -3.25
C GLY A 421 -7.33 -27.28 -3.07
N PRO A 422 -7.42 -28.14 -4.11
CA PRO A 422 -8.28 -29.33 -4.09
C PRO A 422 -7.97 -30.33 -2.97
N TRP A 423 -6.69 -30.58 -2.69
CA TRP A 423 -6.28 -31.49 -1.62
C TRP A 423 -6.40 -30.85 -0.23
N GLN A 424 -6.22 -29.53 -0.13
CA GLN A 424 -6.44 -28.77 1.12
C GLN A 424 -7.90 -28.85 1.54
N ARG A 425 -8.83 -28.75 0.57
CA ARG A 425 -10.27 -28.96 0.81
C ARG A 425 -10.56 -30.35 1.37
N GLY A 426 -9.94 -31.40 0.80
CA GLY A 426 -10.07 -32.77 1.31
C GLY A 426 -9.54 -32.96 2.73
N LEU A 427 -8.53 -32.19 3.15
CA LEU A 427 -7.94 -32.22 4.49
C LEU A 427 -8.49 -31.17 5.45
N ARG A 428 -9.45 -30.34 5.01
CA ARG A 428 -10.00 -29.17 5.74
C ARG A 428 -8.90 -28.19 6.18
N LEU A 429 -7.97 -27.94 5.27
CA LEU A 429 -6.88 -26.98 5.44
C LEU A 429 -7.08 -25.77 4.53
N ALA A 430 -6.51 -24.63 4.88
CA ALA A 430 -6.46 -23.43 4.05
C ALA A 430 -5.21 -22.59 4.38
N ASP A 431 -4.77 -21.79 3.40
CA ASP A 431 -3.72 -20.80 3.57
C ASP A 431 -4.35 -19.41 3.66
N VAL A 432 -3.92 -18.59 4.64
CA VAL A 432 -4.36 -17.19 4.76
C VAL A 432 -3.20 -16.29 4.38
N HIS A 433 -3.37 -15.54 3.30
CA HIS A 433 -2.39 -14.59 2.81
C HIS A 433 -2.79 -13.19 3.28
N VAL A 434 -1.84 -12.50 3.91
CA VAL A 434 -1.96 -11.08 4.22
C VAL A 434 -1.02 -10.34 3.31
N ASP A 435 -1.59 -9.76 2.25
CA ASP A 435 -0.79 -9.13 1.21
C ASP A 435 -0.32 -7.74 1.66
N THR A 436 0.95 -7.47 1.38
CA THR A 436 1.61 -6.17 1.56
C THR A 436 2.17 -5.72 0.21
N PRO A 437 2.57 -4.44 0.04
CA PRO A 437 3.21 -3.99 -1.20
C PRO A 437 4.38 -4.90 -1.58
N LYS A 438 4.59 -5.14 -2.88
CA LYS A 438 5.61 -6.06 -3.39
C LYS A 438 6.95 -5.92 -2.65
N GLY A 439 7.40 -7.00 -2.03
CA GLY A 439 8.68 -7.05 -1.33
C GLY A 439 9.04 -8.46 -0.85
N PRO A 440 10.17 -8.62 -0.12
CA PRO A 440 10.61 -9.89 0.45
C PRO A 440 9.69 -10.50 1.52
N VAL A 441 8.78 -9.73 2.13
CA VAL A 441 7.87 -10.21 3.17
C VAL A 441 6.73 -10.99 2.52
N ASN A 442 6.54 -12.23 2.96
CA ASN A 442 5.46 -13.08 2.49
C ASN A 442 4.68 -13.63 3.67
N ALA A 443 3.80 -12.80 4.23
CA ALA A 443 3.00 -13.14 5.39
C ALA A 443 1.86 -14.09 5.02
N VAL A 444 2.16 -15.39 5.10
CA VAL A 444 1.21 -16.46 4.81
C VAL A 444 1.12 -17.37 6.02
N ALA A 445 -0.06 -17.40 6.64
CA ALA A 445 -0.40 -18.40 7.63
C ALA A 445 -0.75 -19.68 6.87
N ARG A 446 0.17 -20.66 6.88
CA ARG A 446 0.07 -21.85 6.03
C ARG A 446 -0.60 -23.03 6.73
N GLN A 447 -1.43 -23.75 5.99
CA GLN A 447 -2.04 -25.02 6.37
C GLN A 447 -2.84 -24.93 7.67
N LEU A 448 -3.59 -23.84 7.84
CA LEU A 448 -4.49 -23.66 8.98
C LEU A 448 -5.70 -24.56 8.84
N ASP A 449 -6.36 -24.86 9.95
CA ASP A 449 -7.69 -25.44 9.90
C ASP A 449 -8.65 -24.48 9.19
N GLU A 450 -9.56 -25.00 8.36
CA GLU A 450 -10.49 -24.20 7.57
C GLU A 450 -11.29 -23.19 8.42
N THR A 451 -11.75 -23.56 9.62
CA THR A 451 -12.51 -22.63 10.47
C THR A 451 -11.60 -21.54 11.03
N ALA A 452 -10.40 -21.92 11.48
CA ALA A 452 -9.39 -20.97 11.97
C ALA A 452 -8.89 -20.02 10.87
N ALA A 453 -8.80 -20.50 9.63
CA ALA A 453 -8.42 -19.67 8.48
C ALA A 453 -9.49 -18.61 8.18
N ARG A 454 -10.78 -18.98 8.20
CA ARG A 454 -11.90 -18.04 8.05
C ARG A 454 -11.93 -17.02 9.20
N GLU A 455 -11.81 -17.49 10.44
CA GLU A 455 -11.78 -16.63 11.62
C GLU A 455 -10.60 -15.64 11.58
N LEU A 456 -9.40 -16.12 11.27
CA LEU A 456 -8.22 -15.27 11.13
C LEU A 456 -8.42 -14.22 10.04
N ALA A 457 -8.97 -14.60 8.88
CA ALA A 457 -9.17 -13.65 7.79
C ALA A 457 -10.20 -12.56 8.13
N LEU A 458 -11.34 -12.93 8.72
CA LEU A 458 -12.38 -11.98 9.12
C LEU A 458 -11.88 -11.05 10.23
N THR A 459 -11.28 -11.61 11.29
CA THR A 459 -10.75 -10.82 12.41
C THR A 459 -9.57 -9.94 11.99
N GLN A 460 -8.77 -10.36 10.99
CA GLN A 460 -7.67 -9.55 10.47
C GLN A 460 -8.15 -8.26 9.81
N LEU A 461 -9.31 -8.27 9.14
CA LEU A 461 -9.88 -7.06 8.54
C LEU A 461 -10.28 -6.05 9.62
N ASP A 462 -10.89 -6.53 10.70
CA ASP A 462 -11.27 -5.68 11.84
C ASP A 462 -10.04 -5.13 12.57
N ARG A 463 -9.02 -5.98 12.83
CA ARG A 463 -7.73 -5.54 13.39
C ARG A 463 -7.03 -4.51 12.51
N ALA A 464 -7.09 -4.68 11.19
CA ALA A 464 -6.51 -3.71 10.26
C ALA A 464 -7.23 -2.37 10.35
N ARG A 465 -8.57 -2.35 10.45
CA ARG A 465 -9.34 -1.12 10.63
C ARG A 465 -9.00 -0.41 11.95
N THR A 466 -9.02 -1.12 13.07
CA THR A 466 -8.72 -0.54 14.39
C THR A 466 -7.28 -0.05 14.48
N ALA A 467 -6.32 -0.84 13.96
CA ALA A 467 -4.91 -0.45 13.96
C ALA A 467 -4.64 0.78 13.09
N ARG A 468 -5.33 0.94 11.94
CA ARG A 468 -5.23 2.16 11.12
C ARG A 468 -5.75 3.39 11.86
N ALA A 469 -6.88 3.28 12.55
CA ALA A 469 -7.42 4.37 13.35
C ALA A 469 -6.45 4.77 14.48
N ALA A 470 -5.90 3.80 15.21
CA ALA A 470 -4.94 4.04 16.29
C ALA A 470 -3.58 4.56 15.81
N ASP A 471 -3.07 4.08 14.67
CA ASP A 471 -1.84 4.60 14.05
C ASP A 471 -2.01 6.05 13.58
N ARG A 472 -3.16 6.34 12.96
CA ARG A 472 -3.53 7.69 12.53
C ARG A 472 -3.57 8.66 13.72
N GLN A 473 -4.28 8.30 14.78
CA GLN A 473 -4.38 9.14 15.98
C GLN A 473 -3.00 9.42 16.58
N ARG A 474 -2.13 8.41 16.69
CA ARG A 474 -0.74 8.58 17.14
C ARG A 474 0.07 9.53 16.25
N ARG A 475 -0.08 9.45 14.92
CA ARG A 475 0.62 10.34 13.98
C ARG A 475 0.20 11.80 14.15
N LEU A 476 -1.10 12.03 14.33
CA LEU A 476 -1.65 13.36 14.61
C LEU A 476 -1.13 13.88 15.96
N SER A 477 -1.20 13.08 17.02
CA SER A 477 -0.69 13.47 18.35
C SER A 477 0.81 13.74 18.38
N ALA A 478 1.59 13.05 17.53
CA ALA A 478 3.03 13.25 17.40
C ALA A 478 3.41 14.45 16.51
N GLY A 479 2.45 15.22 15.99
CA GLY A 479 2.69 16.35 15.09
C GLY A 479 3.32 15.95 13.75
N ARG A 480 3.08 14.72 13.29
CA ARG A 480 3.59 14.19 12.01
C ARG A 480 2.45 13.72 11.09
N PRO A 481 1.55 14.62 10.66
CA PRO A 481 0.50 14.27 9.72
C PRO A 481 1.08 13.86 8.36
N GLY A 482 0.54 12.78 7.77
CA GLY A 482 0.81 12.43 6.38
C GLY A 482 0.29 13.52 5.42
N ALA A 483 0.58 13.44 4.12
CA ALA A 483 0.07 14.40 3.14
C ALA A 483 -1.46 14.50 3.17
N THR A 484 -2.15 13.35 3.14
CA THR A 484 -3.61 13.27 3.26
C THR A 484 -4.14 13.76 4.60
N ASP A 485 -3.38 13.56 5.69
CA ASP A 485 -3.74 14.07 7.01
C ASP A 485 -3.54 15.60 7.08
N ARG A 486 -2.58 16.17 6.35
CA ARG A 486 -2.37 17.62 6.25
C ARG A 486 -3.50 18.30 5.49
N ASP A 487 -3.89 17.72 4.36
CA ASP A 487 -5.03 18.22 3.57
C ASP A 487 -6.31 18.19 4.40
N GLU A 488 -6.52 17.11 5.16
CA GLU A 488 -7.63 17.03 6.10
C GLU A 488 -7.53 18.04 7.24
N LEU A 489 -6.38 18.15 7.91
CA LEU A 489 -6.18 19.13 8.99
C LEU A 489 -6.44 20.55 8.49
N ALA A 490 -6.06 20.88 7.25
CA ALA A 490 -6.38 22.15 6.64
C ALA A 490 -7.90 22.37 6.49
N VAL A 491 -8.66 21.33 6.14
CA VAL A 491 -10.14 21.40 6.11
C VAL A 491 -10.70 21.55 7.53
N LEU A 492 -10.22 20.77 8.49
CA LEU A 492 -10.68 20.85 9.89
C LEU A 492 -10.39 22.22 10.51
N ASP A 493 -9.20 22.79 10.26
CA ASP A 493 -8.79 24.13 10.68
C ASP A 493 -9.70 25.21 10.08
N ARG A 494 -10.10 25.07 8.80
CA ARG A 494 -11.07 25.98 8.16
C ARG A 494 -12.39 25.99 8.92
N PHE A 495 -12.83 24.83 9.41
CA PHE A 495 -14.06 24.68 10.19
C PHE A 495 -13.87 24.91 11.70
N ARG A 496 -12.65 25.22 12.14
CA ARG A 496 -12.26 25.43 13.55
C ARG A 496 -12.61 24.23 14.45
N ILE A 497 -12.50 23.02 13.90
CA ILE A 497 -12.68 21.77 14.63
C ILE A 497 -11.37 21.00 14.63
N GLY A 498 -11.11 20.25 15.71
CA GLY A 498 -9.95 19.37 15.79
C GLY A 498 -10.28 17.92 15.41
N PRO A 499 -9.26 17.08 15.21
CA PRO A 499 -9.43 15.65 14.90
C PRO A 499 -10.23 14.87 15.94
N GLU A 500 -10.30 15.36 17.18
CA GLU A 500 -11.07 14.80 18.29
C GLU A 500 -12.58 14.85 18.08
N ALA A 501 -13.07 15.68 17.15
CA ALA A 501 -14.48 15.77 16.82
C ALA A 501 -15.00 14.63 15.93
N LEU A 502 -14.16 13.64 15.59
CA LEU A 502 -14.55 12.51 14.75
C LEU A 502 -15.64 11.67 15.42
N LEU A 503 -16.82 11.59 14.79
CA LEU A 503 -17.95 10.78 15.25
C LEU A 503 -17.89 9.35 14.69
N GLY A 504 -17.39 9.18 13.46
CA GLY A 504 -17.32 7.88 12.79
C GLY A 504 -16.83 8.02 11.35
N GLY A 505 -16.52 6.91 10.69
CA GLY A 505 -16.07 6.95 9.30
C GLY A 505 -16.06 5.58 8.63
N GLY A 506 -16.41 5.57 7.35
CA GLY A 506 -16.37 4.40 6.47
C GLY A 506 -15.23 4.46 5.46
N SER A 507 -15.25 3.56 4.48
CA SER A 507 -14.33 3.57 3.34
C SER A 507 -14.51 4.80 2.45
N GLU A 508 -15.72 5.38 2.41
CA GLU A 508 -16.07 6.46 1.49
C GLU A 508 -15.95 7.86 2.11
N SER A 509 -16.20 8.02 3.41
CA SER A 509 -16.17 9.32 4.08
C SER A 509 -15.96 9.20 5.58
N GLN A 510 -15.45 10.28 6.19
CA GLN A 510 -15.30 10.46 7.63
C GLN A 510 -16.24 11.57 8.10
N VAL A 511 -16.88 11.42 9.26
CA VAL A 511 -17.87 12.35 9.79
C VAL A 511 -17.38 12.94 11.10
N PHE A 512 -17.28 14.26 11.16
CA PHE A 512 -16.85 15.04 12.31
C PHE A 512 -18.03 15.86 12.86
N ALA A 513 -18.12 16.00 14.17
CA ALA A 513 -19.03 16.96 14.78
C ALA A 513 -18.52 18.38 14.49
N LEU A 514 -19.37 19.21 13.89
CA LEU A 514 -19.06 20.63 13.73
C LEU A 514 -19.55 21.41 14.96
N ASP A 515 -20.75 21.08 15.41
CA ASP A 515 -21.41 21.57 16.63
C ASP A 515 -22.54 20.58 17.02
N ASP A 516 -23.44 21.00 17.90
CA ASP A 516 -24.55 20.18 18.37
C ASP A 516 -25.56 19.85 17.25
N ASP A 517 -25.68 20.70 16.22
CA ASP A 517 -26.71 20.60 15.18
C ASP A 517 -26.16 20.21 13.78
N ARG A 518 -24.83 20.21 13.62
CA ARG A 518 -24.16 20.02 12.32
C ARG A 518 -22.99 19.05 12.39
N VAL A 519 -22.82 18.30 11.31
CA VAL A 519 -21.67 17.41 11.08
C VAL A 519 -20.95 17.78 9.79
N LEU A 520 -19.63 17.68 9.81
CA LEU A 520 -18.77 17.79 8.64
C LEU A 520 -18.43 16.39 8.14
N ARG A 521 -18.89 16.03 6.95
CA ARG A 521 -18.51 14.79 6.27
C ARG A 521 -17.40 15.09 5.25
N LEU A 522 -16.23 14.48 5.46
CA LEU A 522 -15.05 14.59 4.62
C LEU A 522 -14.92 13.35 3.73
N GLN A 523 -14.97 13.52 2.41
CA GLN A 523 -14.94 12.43 1.45
C GLN A 523 -13.52 11.87 1.27
N ALA A 524 -13.43 10.56 0.96
CA ALA A 524 -12.17 9.91 0.60
C ALA A 524 -11.50 10.58 -0.62
N PRO A 525 -10.15 10.52 -0.73
CA PRO A 525 -9.43 11.11 -1.85
C PRO A 525 -9.94 10.55 -3.19
N GLY A 526 -10.20 11.42 -4.17
CA GLY A 526 -10.65 11.01 -5.51
C GLY A 526 -12.16 10.80 -5.69
N ALA A 527 -12.99 11.14 -4.69
CA ALA A 527 -14.45 11.16 -4.84
C ALA A 527 -14.88 12.00 -6.06
N ARG A 528 -16.06 11.75 -6.65
CA ARG A 528 -16.52 12.53 -7.81
C ARG A 528 -17.34 13.74 -7.36
N PRO A 529 -17.10 14.95 -7.91
CA PRO A 529 -17.81 16.16 -7.50
C PRO A 529 -19.32 16.08 -7.75
N GLU A 530 -19.72 15.37 -8.81
CA GLU A 530 -21.13 15.19 -9.22
C GLU A 530 -21.98 14.52 -8.13
N VAL A 531 -21.42 13.55 -7.39
CA VAL A 531 -22.16 12.77 -6.38
C VAL A 531 -22.61 13.65 -5.22
N ALA A 532 -21.76 14.57 -4.77
CA ALA A 532 -22.12 15.50 -3.69
C ALA A 532 -23.23 16.45 -4.13
N ALA A 533 -23.15 16.97 -5.37
CA ALA A 533 -24.18 17.83 -5.93
C ALA A 533 -25.53 17.11 -6.11
N GLN A 534 -25.50 15.86 -6.57
CA GLN A 534 -26.69 15.01 -6.69
C GLN A 534 -27.34 14.75 -5.32
N ARG A 535 -26.56 14.38 -4.29
CA ARG A 535 -27.06 14.20 -2.92
C ARG A 535 -27.68 15.48 -2.35
N ARG A 536 -27.04 16.63 -2.59
CA ARG A 536 -27.58 17.94 -2.17
C ARG A 536 -28.93 18.24 -2.83
N ALA A 537 -29.04 18.06 -4.15
CA ALA A 537 -30.28 18.31 -4.87
C ALA A 537 -31.44 17.42 -4.36
N LEU A 538 -31.15 16.16 -4.02
CA LEU A 538 -32.12 15.25 -3.40
C LEU A 538 -32.50 15.69 -1.99
N ALA A 539 -31.52 16.02 -1.15
CA ALA A 539 -31.75 16.49 0.21
C ALA A 539 -32.62 17.77 0.25
N ASP A 540 -32.38 18.72 -0.66
CA ASP A 540 -33.17 19.94 -0.78
C ASP A 540 -34.62 19.65 -1.18
N LEU A 541 -34.83 18.65 -2.06
CA LEU A 541 -36.15 18.20 -2.48
C LEU A 541 -36.92 17.53 -1.34
N TRP A 542 -36.23 16.79 -0.47
CA TRP A 542 -36.82 16.07 0.66
C TRP A 542 -37.10 16.94 1.88
N ALA A 543 -36.41 18.09 2.02
CA ALA A 543 -36.53 18.97 3.18
C ALA A 543 -37.96 19.50 3.44
N ALA A 544 -38.84 19.45 2.45
CA ALA A 544 -40.24 19.88 2.56
C ALA A 544 -41.20 18.79 3.05
N VAL A 545 -40.74 17.55 3.21
CA VAL A 545 -41.57 16.39 3.58
C VAL A 545 -41.24 15.95 4.99
N ASP A 546 -42.27 15.90 5.85
CA ASP A 546 -42.14 15.38 7.21
C ASP A 546 -42.52 13.89 7.24
N LEU A 547 -41.52 13.04 7.51
CA LEU A 547 -41.70 11.59 7.69
C LEU A 547 -41.86 11.19 9.18
N GLY A 548 -41.69 12.15 10.11
CA GLY A 548 -41.56 11.86 11.54
C GLY A 548 -40.16 11.41 11.98
N TYR A 549 -39.22 11.26 11.04
CA TYR A 549 -37.80 11.02 11.28
C TYR A 549 -36.94 11.78 10.26
N ALA A 550 -35.67 12.02 10.59
CA ALA A 550 -34.77 12.83 9.78
C ALA A 550 -34.10 12.03 8.64
N VAL A 551 -33.87 12.71 7.51
CA VAL A 551 -32.99 12.25 6.43
C VAL A 551 -31.85 13.25 6.23
N PRO A 552 -30.71 12.86 5.63
CA PRO A 552 -29.53 13.72 5.57
C PRO A 552 -29.84 15.00 4.79
N ARG A 553 -29.56 16.15 5.42
CA ARG A 553 -29.74 17.47 4.82
C ARG A 553 -28.39 18.15 4.66
N VAL A 554 -27.96 18.30 3.40
CA VAL A 554 -26.70 18.96 3.06
C VAL A 554 -26.89 20.49 3.11
N LEU A 555 -26.22 21.13 4.06
CA LEU A 555 -26.25 22.58 4.27
C LEU A 555 -25.21 23.30 3.39
N ASP A 556 -24.00 22.74 3.33
CA ASP A 556 -22.89 23.28 2.55
C ASP A 556 -22.09 22.14 1.92
N ALA A 557 -21.43 22.41 0.79
CA ALA A 557 -20.55 21.46 0.13
C ALA A 557 -19.45 22.21 -0.61
N GLY A 558 -18.22 21.71 -0.56
CA GLY A 558 -17.09 22.36 -1.19
C GLY A 558 -15.86 21.47 -1.34
N GLU A 559 -14.82 22.06 -1.92
CA GLU A 559 -13.49 21.46 -2.02
C GLU A 559 -12.49 22.42 -1.39
N PHE A 560 -11.65 21.90 -0.50
CA PHE A 560 -10.59 22.67 0.16
C PHE A 560 -9.37 21.77 0.38
N ALA A 561 -8.17 22.27 0.09
CA ALA A 561 -6.92 21.49 0.12
C ALA A 561 -7.00 20.16 -0.65
N GLY A 562 -7.69 20.12 -1.80
CA GLY A 562 -7.87 18.91 -2.61
C GLY A 562 -8.78 17.83 -1.98
N ARG A 563 -9.38 18.12 -0.83
CA ARG A 563 -10.36 17.26 -0.14
C ARG A 563 -11.75 17.85 -0.30
N ARG A 564 -12.74 16.99 -0.52
CA ARG A 564 -14.15 17.40 -0.63
C ARG A 564 -14.87 17.18 0.67
N TYR A 565 -15.70 18.14 1.04
CA TYR A 565 -16.47 18.10 2.27
C TYR A 565 -17.94 18.43 1.99
N THR A 566 -18.82 17.89 2.84
CA THR A 566 -20.22 18.29 2.98
C THR A 566 -20.49 18.62 4.43
N VAL A 567 -21.20 19.72 4.70
CA VAL A 567 -21.73 20.03 6.03
C VAL A 567 -23.19 19.61 6.01
N GLU A 568 -23.57 18.73 6.93
CA GLU A 568 -24.90 18.15 7.03
C GLU A 568 -25.52 18.47 8.39
N HIS A 569 -26.85 18.46 8.50
CA HIS A 569 -27.50 18.46 9.80
C HIS A 569 -27.18 17.18 10.57
N ARG A 570 -26.89 17.31 11.86
CA ARG A 570 -26.68 16.18 12.75
C ARG A 570 -28.01 15.50 13.05
N ILE A 571 -28.07 14.20 12.82
CA ILE A 571 -29.20 13.36 13.24
C ILE A 571 -28.79 12.67 14.53
N GLU A 572 -29.57 12.88 15.59
CA GLU A 572 -29.35 12.23 16.87
C GLU A 572 -29.82 10.77 16.86
N GLY A 573 -29.04 9.85 17.41
CA GLY A 573 -29.46 8.47 17.65
C GLY A 573 -28.28 7.51 17.76
N GLU A 574 -28.50 6.35 18.37
CA GLU A 574 -27.63 5.18 18.26
C GLU A 574 -28.03 4.37 17.00
N GLU A 575 -27.10 3.62 16.42
CA GLU A 575 -27.44 2.72 15.31
C GLU A 575 -28.42 1.64 15.78
N LEU A 576 -29.47 1.37 14.99
CA LEU A 576 -30.46 0.34 15.31
C LEU A 576 -29.80 -1.03 15.47
N ARG A 577 -28.73 -1.31 14.71
CA ARG A 577 -27.89 -2.50 14.87
C ARG A 577 -27.42 -2.69 16.32
N ASP A 578 -26.81 -1.66 16.90
CA ASP A 578 -26.25 -1.72 18.24
C ASP A 578 -27.35 -1.78 19.30
N HIS A 579 -28.47 -1.08 19.06
CA HIS A 579 -29.65 -1.18 19.89
C HIS A 579 -30.21 -2.61 19.93
N LEU A 580 -30.40 -3.24 18.76
CA LEU A 580 -30.90 -4.60 18.60
C LEU A 580 -29.98 -5.62 19.27
N ALA A 581 -28.66 -5.45 19.17
CA ALA A 581 -27.68 -6.31 19.83
C ALA A 581 -27.73 -6.19 21.38
N ALA A 582 -28.08 -5.01 21.90
CA ALA A 582 -28.16 -4.72 23.32
C ALA A 582 -29.54 -4.99 23.96
N THR A 583 -30.56 -5.31 23.18
CA THR A 583 -31.95 -5.53 23.66
C THR A 583 -32.32 -7.01 23.62
N PRO A 584 -32.21 -7.74 24.75
CA PRO A 584 -32.52 -9.16 24.83
C PRO A 584 -34.03 -9.47 24.94
N ASP A 585 -34.87 -8.49 25.25
CA ASP A 585 -36.31 -8.66 25.35
C ASP A 585 -36.96 -8.74 23.96
N GLU A 586 -37.64 -9.86 23.68
CA GLU A 586 -38.24 -10.15 22.37
C GLU A 586 -39.37 -9.18 22.01
N GLY A 587 -40.15 -8.71 22.99
CA GLY A 587 -41.27 -7.80 22.78
C GLY A 587 -40.81 -6.41 22.35
N LEU A 588 -39.88 -5.82 23.10
CA LEU A 588 -39.27 -4.53 22.79
C LEU A 588 -38.49 -4.57 21.46
N ARG A 589 -37.85 -5.70 21.18
CA ARG A 589 -37.13 -5.95 19.94
C ARG A 589 -38.08 -5.96 18.74
N ARG A 590 -39.19 -6.70 18.79
CA ARG A 590 -40.21 -6.73 17.73
C ARG A 590 -40.86 -5.36 17.51
N LEU A 591 -41.13 -4.61 18.57
CA LEU A 591 -41.65 -3.24 18.45
C LEU A 591 -40.67 -2.32 17.70
N SER A 592 -39.36 -2.47 17.96
CA SER A 592 -38.32 -1.71 17.26
C SER A 592 -38.23 -2.12 15.78
N LEU A 593 -38.34 -3.41 15.48
CA LEU A 593 -38.37 -3.93 14.11
C LEU A 593 -39.63 -3.49 13.34
N GLU A 594 -40.78 -3.39 14.01
CA GLU A 594 -42.01 -2.85 13.43
C GLU A 594 -41.84 -1.38 13.01
N ARG A 595 -41.24 -0.56 13.88
CA ARG A 595 -40.94 0.85 13.58
C ARG A 595 -39.90 0.98 12.46
N TYR A 596 -38.90 0.11 12.43
CA TYR A 596 -37.90 0.01 11.37
C TYR A 596 -38.51 -0.33 9.99
N LEU A 597 -39.43 -1.30 9.93
CA LEU A 597 -40.16 -1.64 8.70
C LEU A 597 -41.06 -0.48 8.26
N THR A 598 -41.72 0.18 9.22
CA THR A 598 -42.56 1.37 8.95
C THR A 598 -41.74 2.50 8.34
N ALA A 599 -40.55 2.77 8.88
CA ALA A 599 -39.64 3.77 8.35
C ALA A 599 -39.23 3.45 6.90
N ALA A 600 -38.92 2.19 6.57
CA ALA A 600 -38.61 1.76 5.20
C ALA A 600 -39.77 2.05 4.24
N MET A 601 -41.00 1.76 4.65
CA MET A 601 -42.20 2.01 3.85
C MET A 601 -42.49 3.50 3.69
N ASP A 602 -42.13 4.34 4.64
CA ASP A 602 -42.39 5.78 4.59
C ASP A 602 -41.46 6.54 3.63
N LEU A 603 -40.28 5.98 3.31
CA LEU A 603 -39.34 6.57 2.34
C LEU A 603 -39.97 6.82 0.97
N GLN A 604 -40.95 6.00 0.56
CA GLN A 604 -41.66 6.15 -0.72
C GLN A 604 -42.43 7.48 -0.83
N ARG A 605 -42.70 8.17 0.30
CA ARG A 605 -43.36 9.48 0.33
C ARG A 605 -42.42 10.62 -0.09
N LEU A 606 -41.11 10.36 -0.13
CA LEU A 606 -40.13 11.36 -0.55
C LEU A 606 -40.18 11.57 -2.07
N PRO A 607 -40.22 12.83 -2.53
CA PRO A 607 -40.26 13.13 -3.95
C PRO A 607 -38.97 12.73 -4.66
N VAL A 608 -39.11 12.28 -5.91
CA VAL A 608 -38.00 12.00 -6.82
C VAL A 608 -37.86 13.12 -7.86
N PRO A 609 -36.64 13.50 -8.27
CA PRO A 609 -36.41 14.66 -9.14
C PRO A 609 -36.79 14.41 -10.61
N VAL A 610 -37.04 13.15 -10.99
CA VAL A 610 -37.35 12.74 -12.37
C VAL A 610 -38.58 11.85 -12.39
N ALA A 611 -39.40 12.00 -13.42
CA ALA A 611 -40.52 11.09 -13.67
C ALA A 611 -40.03 9.78 -14.30
N GLY A 612 -40.57 8.65 -13.86
CA GLY A 612 -40.22 7.32 -14.35
C GLY A 612 -39.16 6.61 -13.52
N PHE A 613 -38.76 5.41 -13.96
CA PHE A 613 -37.69 4.64 -13.33
C PHE A 613 -36.34 5.28 -13.61
N ALA A 614 -35.52 5.48 -12.58
CA ALA A 614 -34.26 6.18 -12.75
C ALA A 614 -33.19 5.81 -11.72
N GLN A 615 -31.94 5.88 -12.15
CA GLN A 615 -30.80 5.97 -11.24
C GLN A 615 -30.63 7.43 -10.81
N LEU A 616 -30.57 7.69 -9.51
CA LEU A 616 -30.56 9.05 -8.96
C LEU A 616 -29.17 9.55 -8.57
N ILE A 617 -28.27 8.65 -8.17
CA ILE A 617 -26.91 8.96 -7.73
C ILE A 617 -25.91 8.11 -8.51
N GLY A 618 -24.82 8.74 -8.99
CA GLY A 618 -23.73 8.06 -9.71
C GLY A 618 -23.37 8.71 -11.05
N PRO A 619 -22.50 8.07 -11.85
CA PRO A 619 -22.14 8.56 -13.18
C PRO A 619 -23.36 8.66 -14.08
N ASP A 620 -23.49 9.79 -14.78
CA ASP A 620 -24.59 10.09 -15.71
C ASP A 620 -25.98 10.17 -15.05
N ALA A 621 -26.07 10.27 -13.72
CA ALA A 621 -27.33 10.43 -13.01
C ALA A 621 -27.83 11.91 -13.01
N PRO A 622 -29.14 12.17 -13.15
CA PRO A 622 -30.22 11.18 -13.17
C PRO A 622 -30.38 10.51 -14.55
N ARG A 623 -30.29 9.18 -14.58
CA ARG A 623 -30.44 8.37 -15.80
C ARG A 623 -31.78 7.66 -15.78
N ARG A 624 -32.63 7.93 -16.78
CA ARG A 624 -33.98 7.34 -16.89
C ARG A 624 -33.98 6.03 -17.67
N PHE A 625 -34.94 5.19 -17.35
CA PHE A 625 -35.20 3.89 -17.96
C PHE A 625 -36.69 3.74 -18.24
N ASP A 626 -37.03 3.04 -19.32
CA ASP A 626 -38.42 2.87 -19.75
C ASP A 626 -39.17 1.89 -18.84
N THR A 627 -38.49 0.86 -18.33
CA THR A 627 -39.07 -0.16 -17.44
C THR A 627 -38.23 -0.41 -16.19
N LEU A 628 -38.86 -0.95 -15.13
CA LEU A 628 -38.18 -1.40 -13.92
C LEU A 628 -37.14 -2.48 -14.23
N ALA A 629 -37.48 -3.42 -15.12
CA ALA A 629 -36.58 -4.49 -15.53
C ALA A 629 -35.30 -3.93 -16.18
N ASP A 630 -35.41 -2.90 -17.01
CA ASP A 630 -34.24 -2.25 -17.65
C ASP A 630 -33.35 -1.53 -16.64
N LEU A 631 -33.95 -0.83 -15.67
CA LEU A 631 -33.22 -0.19 -14.58
C LEU A 631 -32.41 -1.22 -13.78
N LEU A 632 -33.07 -2.28 -13.32
CA LEU A 632 -32.44 -3.31 -12.49
C LEU A 632 -31.44 -4.17 -13.29
N ALA A 633 -31.69 -4.40 -14.58
CA ALA A 633 -30.72 -5.02 -15.49
C ALA A 633 -29.45 -4.18 -15.60
N ALA A 634 -29.59 -2.85 -15.75
CA ALA A 634 -28.44 -1.95 -15.82
C ALA A 634 -27.62 -1.94 -14.52
N GLN A 635 -28.27 -2.07 -13.35
CA GLN A 635 -27.60 -2.22 -12.07
C GLN A 635 -26.80 -3.54 -11.97
N LEU A 636 -27.39 -4.66 -12.41
CA LEU A 636 -26.73 -5.97 -12.36
C LEU A 636 -25.66 -6.19 -13.43
N HIS A 637 -25.72 -5.50 -14.58
CA HIS A 637 -24.87 -5.81 -15.73
C HIS A 637 -23.37 -5.67 -15.41
N ARG A 638 -22.98 -4.68 -14.60
CA ARG A 638 -21.58 -4.50 -14.17
C ARG A 638 -21.19 -5.52 -13.11
N THR A 639 -21.98 -5.64 -12.04
CA THR A 639 -21.69 -6.51 -10.90
C THR A 639 -21.59 -7.98 -11.32
N VAL A 640 -22.59 -8.49 -12.04
CA VAL A 640 -22.62 -9.92 -12.40
C VAL A 640 -21.60 -10.24 -13.49
N GLY A 641 -21.21 -9.26 -14.32
CA GLY A 641 -20.16 -9.44 -15.32
C GLY A 641 -18.81 -9.88 -14.73
N SER A 642 -18.41 -9.32 -13.58
CA SER A 642 -17.12 -9.62 -12.95
C SER A 642 -17.12 -10.96 -12.20
N VAL A 643 -18.24 -11.35 -11.58
CA VAL A 643 -18.35 -12.57 -10.75
C VAL A 643 -19.04 -13.76 -11.41
N ARG A 644 -19.58 -13.61 -12.63
CA ARG A 644 -20.29 -14.68 -13.35
C ARG A 644 -19.56 -16.03 -13.36
N PRO A 645 -18.25 -16.13 -13.67
CA PRO A 645 -17.58 -17.44 -13.70
C PRO A 645 -17.59 -18.15 -12.34
N ARG A 646 -17.54 -17.38 -11.25
CA ARG A 646 -17.58 -17.89 -9.88
C ARG A 646 -19.00 -18.35 -9.51
N LEU A 647 -20.00 -17.54 -9.85
CA LEU A 647 -21.41 -17.88 -9.64
C LEU A 647 -21.84 -19.12 -10.45
N GLU A 648 -21.40 -19.26 -11.71
CA GLU A 648 -21.69 -20.43 -12.55
C GLU A 648 -21.06 -21.71 -12.00
N ALA A 649 -19.93 -21.61 -11.30
CA ALA A 649 -19.29 -22.76 -10.65
C ALA A 649 -20.06 -23.22 -9.40
N ASP A 650 -20.60 -22.28 -8.61
CA ASP A 650 -21.32 -22.59 -7.36
C ASP A 650 -22.82 -22.87 -7.59
N LEU A 651 -23.40 -22.37 -8.68
CA LEU A 651 -24.81 -22.48 -9.07
C LEU A 651 -24.94 -22.91 -10.55
N PRO A 652 -25.02 -24.22 -10.84
CA PRO A 652 -25.11 -24.72 -12.22
C PRO A 652 -26.37 -24.25 -12.98
N ASP A 653 -27.42 -23.85 -12.26
CA ASP A 653 -28.70 -23.36 -12.76
C ASP A 653 -28.82 -21.82 -12.77
N LEU A 654 -27.69 -21.10 -12.72
CA LEU A 654 -27.64 -19.64 -12.67
C LEU A 654 -28.47 -18.96 -13.76
N THR A 655 -28.41 -19.46 -15.00
CA THR A 655 -29.15 -18.91 -16.14
C THR A 655 -30.67 -18.99 -15.95
N GLU A 656 -31.16 -20.09 -15.39
CA GLU A 656 -32.59 -20.26 -15.10
C GLU A 656 -33.01 -19.29 -14.00
N ARG A 657 -32.21 -19.17 -12.94
CA ARG A 657 -32.48 -18.23 -11.82
C ARG A 657 -32.48 -16.78 -12.27
N TRP A 658 -31.59 -16.41 -13.19
CA TRP A 658 -31.54 -15.11 -13.84
C TRP A 658 -32.80 -14.84 -14.66
N GLN A 659 -33.22 -15.80 -15.51
CA GLN A 659 -34.45 -15.67 -16.29
C GLN A 659 -35.68 -15.52 -15.40
N GLN A 660 -35.82 -16.35 -14.36
CA GLN A 660 -36.92 -16.25 -13.40
C GLN A 660 -37.03 -14.88 -12.73
N LEU A 661 -35.88 -14.26 -12.39
CA LEU A 661 -35.85 -12.91 -11.83
C LEU A 661 -36.41 -11.89 -12.83
N PHE A 662 -35.91 -11.86 -14.06
CA PHE A 662 -36.34 -10.88 -15.05
C PHE A 662 -37.75 -11.13 -15.57
N ASP A 663 -38.20 -12.39 -15.64
CA ASP A 663 -39.60 -12.74 -15.97
C ASP A 663 -40.57 -12.29 -14.87
N ALA A 664 -40.15 -12.31 -13.60
CA ALA A 664 -40.93 -11.72 -12.52
C ALA A 664 -40.95 -10.19 -12.65
N LEU A 665 -39.78 -9.55 -12.77
CA LEU A 665 -39.67 -8.08 -12.88
C LEU A 665 -40.42 -7.50 -14.08
N ALA A 666 -40.43 -8.19 -15.23
CA ALA A 666 -41.16 -7.77 -16.44
C ALA A 666 -42.68 -7.78 -16.24
N ARG A 667 -43.20 -8.59 -15.31
CA ARG A 667 -44.63 -8.66 -14.96
C ARG A 667 -45.02 -7.69 -13.85
N ARG A 668 -44.06 -7.05 -13.17
CA ARG A 668 -44.32 -6.13 -12.04
C ARG A 668 -44.96 -4.84 -12.54
N GLN A 669 -46.19 -4.60 -12.11
CA GLN A 669 -46.84 -3.29 -12.28
C GLN A 669 -46.66 -2.49 -11.00
N THR A 670 -45.89 -1.41 -11.07
CA THR A 670 -45.60 -0.54 -9.93
C THR A 670 -45.34 0.89 -10.40
N TRP A 671 -45.36 1.83 -9.47
CA TRP A 671 -45.03 3.22 -9.70
C TRP A 671 -43.63 3.52 -9.15
N PRO A 672 -42.83 4.38 -9.81
CA PRO A 672 -41.49 4.71 -9.35
C PRO A 672 -41.56 5.59 -8.09
N ALA A 673 -41.03 5.08 -7.00
CA ALA A 673 -40.88 5.78 -5.72
C ALA A 673 -39.39 5.89 -5.36
N LEU A 674 -39.07 6.73 -4.37
CA LEU A 674 -37.72 6.72 -3.81
C LEU A 674 -37.44 5.37 -3.14
N VAL A 675 -36.31 4.77 -3.50
CA VAL A 675 -35.76 3.54 -2.91
C VAL A 675 -34.36 3.84 -2.42
N HIS A 676 -34.07 3.57 -1.15
CA HIS A 676 -32.74 3.69 -0.55
C HIS A 676 -31.76 2.74 -1.23
N GLY A 677 -32.18 1.48 -1.45
CA GLY A 677 -31.47 0.44 -2.20
C GLY A 677 -30.36 -0.28 -1.43
N ASP A 678 -30.06 0.19 -0.22
CA ASP A 678 -29.16 -0.44 0.75
C ASP A 678 -29.68 -0.18 2.18
N TYR A 679 -30.93 -0.57 2.42
CA TYR A 679 -31.63 -0.30 3.67
C TYR A 679 -31.44 -1.45 4.67
N PHE A 680 -30.52 -1.29 5.61
CA PHE A 680 -30.20 -2.27 6.66
C PHE A 680 -30.08 -1.60 8.05
N PRO A 681 -30.07 -2.35 9.17
CA PRO A 681 -30.09 -1.77 10.51
C PRO A 681 -28.96 -0.80 10.86
N GLY A 682 -27.80 -0.88 10.20
CA GLY A 682 -26.70 0.07 10.38
C GLY A 682 -26.95 1.45 9.77
N ASN A 683 -27.86 1.56 8.80
CA ASN A 683 -28.24 2.83 8.16
C ASN A 683 -29.45 3.50 8.84
N VAL A 684 -29.93 2.96 9.97
CA VAL A 684 -31.07 3.50 10.70
C VAL A 684 -30.63 3.90 12.09
N LEU A 685 -30.91 5.14 12.45
CA LEU A 685 -30.66 5.71 13.77
C LEU A 685 -31.93 5.66 14.62
N VAL A 686 -31.74 5.33 15.89
CA VAL A 686 -32.80 5.23 16.88
C VAL A 686 -32.47 5.95 18.18
N ARG A 687 -33.51 6.37 18.89
CA ARG A 687 -33.43 6.89 20.27
C ARG A 687 -34.21 5.97 21.19
N ARG A 688 -33.60 5.57 22.31
CA ARG A 688 -34.28 4.82 23.36
C ARG A 688 -35.32 5.68 24.04
N GLU A 689 -36.53 5.14 24.16
CA GLU A 689 -37.59 5.70 24.96
C GLU A 689 -37.51 5.21 26.41
N PRO A 690 -38.12 5.94 27.37
CA PRO A 690 -38.12 5.55 28.78
C PRO A 690 -38.74 4.18 29.07
N ASP A 691 -39.58 3.68 28.17
CA ASP A 691 -40.22 2.37 28.25
C ASP A 691 -39.33 1.21 27.74
N GLY A 692 -38.12 1.52 27.26
CA GLY A 692 -37.17 0.56 26.72
C GLY A 692 -37.32 0.30 25.22
N SER A 693 -38.32 0.86 24.55
CA SER A 693 -38.49 0.79 23.10
C SER A 693 -37.55 1.75 22.36
N ALA A 694 -37.34 1.55 21.06
CA ALA A 694 -36.57 2.46 20.22
C ALA A 694 -37.47 3.18 19.22
N CYS A 695 -37.34 4.50 19.12
CA CYS A 695 -37.97 5.29 18.07
C CYS A 695 -36.97 5.58 16.95
N VAL A 696 -37.37 5.42 15.69
CA VAL A 696 -36.54 5.80 14.54
C VAL A 696 -36.39 7.31 14.51
N THR A 697 -35.16 7.79 14.63
CA THR A 697 -34.84 9.22 14.59
C THR A 697 -34.31 9.65 13.23
N GLY A 698 -33.75 8.74 12.45
CA GLY A 698 -33.45 9.01 11.05
C GLY A 698 -32.90 7.84 10.26
N VAL A 699 -32.87 8.02 8.95
CA VAL A 699 -32.28 7.08 7.98
C VAL A 699 -31.10 7.79 7.33
N VAL A 700 -29.94 7.16 7.30
CA VAL A 700 -28.69 7.75 6.83
C VAL A 700 -28.10 6.98 5.65
N ASP A 701 -27.16 7.63 4.98
CA ASP A 701 -26.31 7.06 3.93
C ASP A 701 -26.95 6.68 2.58
N PHE A 702 -27.69 7.62 2.00
CA PHE A 702 -28.15 7.54 0.61
C PHE A 702 -26.96 7.55 -0.37
N SER A 703 -26.63 6.38 -0.91
CA SER A 703 -25.42 6.12 -1.70
C SER A 703 -25.78 5.97 -3.20
N PRO A 704 -24.83 5.59 -4.09
CA PRO A 704 -25.15 5.23 -5.47
C PRO A 704 -26.19 4.11 -5.64
N HIS A 705 -26.58 3.43 -4.56
CA HIS A 705 -27.66 2.45 -4.51
C HIS A 705 -29.07 3.09 -4.50
N THR A 706 -29.19 4.41 -4.30
CA THR A 706 -30.47 5.11 -4.25
C THR A 706 -31.07 5.31 -5.66
N LEU A 707 -32.33 4.90 -5.82
CA LEU A 707 -33.04 4.81 -7.10
C LEU A 707 -34.45 5.42 -7.03
N ALA A 708 -35.01 5.73 -8.20
CA ALA A 708 -36.45 5.83 -8.40
C ALA A 708 -36.95 4.48 -8.94
N ALA A 709 -37.44 3.62 -8.06
CA ALA A 709 -37.74 2.21 -8.35
C ALA A 709 -38.99 1.73 -7.58
N ASP A 710 -39.20 0.42 -7.48
CA ASP A 710 -40.33 -0.15 -6.73
C ASP A 710 -40.10 -0.02 -5.21
N PRO A 711 -40.99 0.62 -4.44
CA PRO A 711 -40.82 0.78 -2.99
C PRO A 711 -40.73 -0.55 -2.23
N MET A 712 -41.22 -1.64 -2.81
CA MET A 712 -41.08 -2.99 -2.25
C MET A 712 -39.61 -3.43 -2.12
N MET A 713 -38.67 -2.80 -2.84
CA MET A 713 -37.23 -3.07 -2.72
C MET A 713 -36.68 -2.77 -1.33
N ASP A 714 -37.06 -1.66 -0.70
CA ASP A 714 -36.59 -1.31 0.65
C ASP A 714 -37.25 -2.20 1.71
N VAL A 715 -38.50 -2.60 1.51
CA VAL A 715 -39.18 -3.59 2.36
C VAL A 715 -38.45 -4.93 2.32
N ALA A 716 -38.10 -5.40 1.12
CA ALA A 716 -37.34 -6.64 0.94
C ALA A 716 -35.92 -6.51 1.52
N GLY A 717 -35.26 -5.37 1.34
CA GLY A 717 -33.94 -5.09 1.91
C GLY A 717 -33.96 -5.10 3.43
N ALA A 718 -34.97 -4.46 4.04
CA ALA A 718 -35.17 -4.42 5.48
C ALA A 718 -35.23 -5.81 6.11
N ILE A 719 -35.88 -6.76 5.41
CA ILE A 719 -36.01 -8.16 5.83
C ILE A 719 -34.73 -8.96 5.51
N ALA A 720 -34.23 -8.86 4.28
CA ALA A 720 -33.14 -9.69 3.79
C ALA A 720 -31.80 -9.38 4.48
N PHE A 721 -31.51 -8.11 4.76
CA PHE A 721 -30.25 -7.71 5.38
C PHE A 721 -30.23 -7.88 6.91
N LEU A 722 -31.40 -8.07 7.55
CA LEU A 722 -31.46 -8.35 8.99
C LEU A 722 -30.69 -9.62 9.36
N GLY A 723 -30.72 -10.64 8.49
CA GLY A 723 -30.01 -11.91 8.66
C GLY A 723 -28.56 -11.91 8.14
N LEU A 724 -28.12 -10.84 7.46
CA LEU A 724 -26.75 -10.69 6.98
C LEU A 724 -25.77 -10.35 8.13
N GLU A 725 -26.22 -9.54 9.09
CA GLU A 725 -25.38 -9.10 10.20
C GLU A 725 -25.45 -10.08 11.39
N SER A 726 -24.35 -10.76 11.68
CA SER A 726 -24.23 -11.74 12.78
C SER A 726 -24.55 -11.16 14.17
N ARG A 727 -24.44 -9.83 14.34
CA ARG A 727 -24.72 -9.11 15.59
C ARG A 727 -26.21 -8.83 15.82
N THR A 728 -27.02 -8.84 14.76
CA THR A 728 -28.47 -8.61 14.83
C THR A 728 -29.27 -9.89 14.63
N ALA A 729 -28.65 -10.99 14.22
CA ALA A 729 -29.33 -12.23 13.89
C ALA A 729 -29.93 -12.92 15.13
N HIS A 730 -31.25 -12.75 15.33
CA HIS A 730 -32.03 -13.58 16.26
C HIS A 730 -32.91 -14.56 15.47
N PRO A 731 -32.99 -15.84 15.87
CA PRO A 731 -33.86 -16.80 15.20
C PRO A 731 -35.32 -16.33 15.19
N GLY A 732 -35.94 -16.29 14.00
CA GLY A 732 -37.36 -15.99 13.82
C GLY A 732 -37.73 -14.54 13.51
N ASP A 733 -36.81 -13.57 13.65
CA ASP A 733 -37.14 -12.15 13.37
C ASP A 733 -37.42 -11.89 11.89
N GLU A 734 -36.65 -12.50 11.00
CA GLU A 734 -36.81 -12.36 9.55
C GLU A 734 -38.18 -12.89 9.09
N GLU A 735 -38.59 -14.05 9.61
CA GLU A 735 -39.88 -14.66 9.31
C GLU A 735 -41.03 -13.82 9.88
N TRP A 736 -40.90 -13.37 11.12
CA TRP A 736 -41.89 -12.48 11.74
C TRP A 736 -42.04 -11.15 10.99
N LEU A 737 -40.94 -10.53 10.56
CA LEU A 737 -40.97 -9.27 9.80
C LEU A 737 -41.58 -9.48 8.41
N THR A 738 -41.35 -10.65 7.81
CA THR A 738 -42.01 -11.07 6.56
C THR A 738 -43.51 -11.20 6.74
N ASP A 739 -43.95 -11.85 7.81
CA ASP A 739 -45.38 -12.01 8.12
C ASP A 739 -46.05 -10.66 8.40
N LEU A 740 -45.37 -9.76 9.10
CA LEU A 740 -45.83 -8.39 9.32
C LEU A 740 -45.95 -7.60 8.01
N ALA A 741 -44.97 -7.71 7.11
CA ALA A 741 -45.02 -7.08 5.80
C ALA A 741 -46.20 -7.62 4.97
N VAL A 742 -46.42 -8.93 4.98
CA VAL A 742 -47.58 -9.57 4.31
C VAL A 742 -48.90 -9.09 4.90
N ALA A 743 -49.02 -9.00 6.23
CA ALA A 743 -50.23 -8.49 6.88
C ALA A 743 -50.55 -7.04 6.50
N ARG A 744 -49.53 -6.21 6.22
CA ARG A 744 -49.69 -4.79 5.87
C ARG A 744 -49.85 -4.53 4.37
N LEU A 745 -49.20 -5.32 3.52
CA LEU A 745 -49.12 -5.10 2.07
C LEU A 745 -49.89 -6.14 1.24
N GLY A 746 -50.43 -7.18 1.87
CA GLY A 746 -51.17 -8.27 1.23
C GLY A 746 -50.31 -9.49 0.88
N ASP A 747 -50.96 -10.57 0.47
CA ASP A 747 -50.34 -11.88 0.26
C ASP A 747 -49.26 -11.89 -0.84
N GLU A 748 -49.38 -11.02 -1.84
CA GLU A 748 -48.38 -10.89 -2.90
C GLU A 748 -47.04 -10.37 -2.39
N ALA A 749 -47.00 -9.67 -1.24
CA ALA A 749 -45.76 -9.12 -0.69
C ALA A 749 -44.70 -10.21 -0.46
N ARG A 750 -45.11 -11.40 -0.02
CA ARG A 750 -44.18 -12.54 0.20
C ARG A 750 -43.43 -12.91 -1.06
N PHE A 751 -44.13 -12.97 -2.19
CA PHE A 751 -43.52 -13.29 -3.48
C PHE A 751 -42.50 -12.21 -3.88
N TRP A 752 -42.87 -10.93 -3.76
CA TRP A 752 -41.99 -9.84 -4.15
C TRP A 752 -40.79 -9.65 -3.22
N ILE A 753 -40.93 -9.94 -1.93
CA ILE A 753 -39.80 -9.99 -0.98
C ILE A 753 -38.75 -10.99 -1.47
N GLU A 754 -39.17 -12.19 -1.89
CA GLU A 754 -38.23 -13.20 -2.40
C GLU A 754 -37.62 -12.82 -3.77
N VAL A 755 -38.40 -12.18 -4.65
CA VAL A 755 -37.88 -11.66 -5.93
C VAL A 755 -36.78 -10.62 -5.70
N TYR A 756 -37.01 -9.65 -4.81
CA TYR A 756 -36.01 -8.61 -4.52
C TYR A 756 -34.84 -9.09 -3.67
N ARG A 757 -35.06 -10.05 -2.77
CA ARG A 757 -33.99 -10.78 -2.09
C ARG A 757 -33.04 -11.43 -3.10
N ARG A 758 -33.59 -12.06 -4.14
CA ARG A 758 -32.80 -12.64 -5.24
C ARG A 758 -32.06 -11.56 -6.04
N PHE A 759 -32.69 -10.41 -6.30
CA PHE A 759 -32.01 -9.26 -6.91
C PHE A 759 -30.81 -8.80 -6.07
N TYR A 760 -30.97 -8.59 -4.76
CA TYR A 760 -29.88 -8.19 -3.88
C TYR A 760 -28.76 -9.24 -3.81
N ALA A 761 -29.12 -10.53 -3.82
CA ALA A 761 -28.14 -11.60 -3.85
C ALA A 761 -27.24 -11.52 -5.09
N PHE A 762 -27.79 -11.21 -6.27
CA PHE A 762 -26.99 -10.92 -7.46
C PHE A 762 -26.20 -9.61 -7.35
N TYR A 763 -26.82 -8.56 -6.81
CA TYR A 763 -26.24 -7.22 -6.74
C TYR A 763 -25.03 -7.11 -5.80
N PHE A 764 -25.02 -7.86 -4.69
CA PHE A 764 -23.92 -7.86 -3.72
C PHE A 764 -22.93 -9.03 -3.90
N ALA A 765 -23.10 -9.86 -4.94
CA ALA A 765 -22.22 -10.99 -5.19
C ALA A 765 -20.77 -10.60 -5.54
N GLU A 766 -20.49 -9.34 -5.87
CA GLU A 766 -19.12 -8.88 -6.09
C GLU A 766 -18.32 -8.70 -4.79
N ASP A 767 -18.99 -8.47 -3.66
CA ASP A 767 -18.33 -8.31 -2.36
C ASP A 767 -17.90 -9.68 -1.80
N PRO A 768 -16.59 -9.95 -1.62
CA PRO A 768 -16.11 -11.21 -1.07
C PRO A 768 -16.64 -11.52 0.34
N ALA A 769 -17.00 -10.51 1.13
CA ALA A 769 -17.52 -10.69 2.49
C ALA A 769 -18.98 -11.19 2.49
N ILE A 770 -19.75 -10.85 1.46
CA ILE A 770 -21.19 -11.15 1.34
C ILE A 770 -21.47 -12.28 0.35
N TYR A 771 -20.48 -12.69 -0.46
CA TYR A 771 -20.61 -13.72 -1.50
C TYR A 771 -21.30 -15.02 -1.03
N ASP A 772 -20.89 -15.56 0.12
CA ASP A 772 -21.46 -16.82 0.62
C ASP A 772 -22.96 -16.66 0.97
N TRP A 773 -23.35 -15.52 1.53
CA TRP A 773 -24.75 -15.17 1.76
C TRP A 773 -25.50 -15.04 0.43
N SER A 774 -24.92 -14.36 -0.56
CA SER A 774 -25.51 -14.23 -1.90
C SER A 774 -25.79 -15.58 -2.53
N VAL A 775 -24.84 -16.52 -2.50
CA VAL A 775 -25.03 -17.87 -3.03
C VAL A 775 -26.15 -18.59 -2.29
N GLU A 776 -26.22 -18.48 -0.96
CA GLU A 776 -27.28 -19.11 -0.17
C GLU A 776 -28.67 -18.55 -0.47
N GLN A 777 -28.81 -17.23 -0.59
CA GLN A 777 -30.08 -16.62 -1.01
C GLN A 777 -30.45 -17.03 -2.43
N LEU A 778 -29.47 -17.13 -3.33
CA LEU A 778 -29.70 -17.58 -4.70
C LEU A 778 -30.14 -19.04 -4.75
N ARG A 779 -29.75 -19.91 -3.81
CA ARG A 779 -30.20 -21.32 -3.77
C ARG A 779 -31.68 -21.47 -3.44
N ARG A 780 -32.27 -20.55 -2.67
CA ARG A 780 -33.70 -20.56 -2.32
C ARG A 780 -34.57 -20.59 -3.59
N ASP A 781 -35.57 -21.46 -3.62
CA ASP A 781 -36.46 -21.64 -4.76
C ASP A 781 -37.65 -20.67 -4.71
N LEU A 782 -37.91 -19.97 -5.82
CA LEU A 782 -39.08 -19.09 -5.95
C LEU A 782 -40.40 -19.87 -6.15
N ARG A 783 -40.33 -21.14 -6.60
CA ARG A 783 -41.53 -21.93 -6.91
C ARG A 783 -42.36 -22.32 -5.68
N GLY A 784 -41.74 -22.41 -4.51
CA GLY A 784 -42.43 -22.77 -3.26
C GLY A 784 -43.36 -21.66 -2.72
N THR A 785 -43.20 -20.42 -3.17
CA THR A 785 -44.04 -19.28 -2.76
C THR A 785 -45.27 -19.07 -3.64
N GLU A 786 -45.31 -19.58 -4.88
CA GLU A 786 -46.51 -19.52 -5.73
C GLU A 786 -47.58 -20.54 -5.33
N THR A 787 -47.23 -21.58 -4.56
CA THR A 787 -48.10 -22.73 -4.22
C THR A 787 -48.98 -22.53 -2.99
N ARG A 788 -48.89 -21.37 -2.30
CA ARG A 788 -49.88 -20.92 -1.32
C ARG A 788 -50.77 -19.85 -1.97
N ARG A 789 -51.57 -20.26 -2.96
CA ARG A 789 -52.70 -19.49 -3.50
C ARG A 789 -54.00 -20.17 -3.13
#